data_AF-I4BXD6-F1
#
_entry.id   AF-I4BXD6-F1
#
_cell.length_a   1.000
_cell.length_b   1.000
_cell.length_c   1.000
_cell.angle_alpha   90.00
_cell.angle_beta   90.00
_cell.angle_gamma   90.00
#
_symmetry.space_group_name_H-M   'P 1'
#
loop_
_entity.id
_entity.type
_entity.pdbx_description
1 polymer ?
#
loop_
_entity_poly.entity_id
_entity_poly.type
_entity_poly.pdbx_seq_one_letter_code
_entity_poly.pdbx_strand_id
1 'polypeptide(L)'
;MCKRLMLLFSLLLVPLIFSTAMAAGAVTEDGVTEQNVKNFTYHLAFGERNVTLKDGKYEQPHPDYLHVWIDNFIIDDVDRNGTPDAVVVLAQNGGGSGTFFELTALLATQNGIMQTNSVSLGDRVKIDSIKVVENSEALSTSLFEPKKIVIDILTHKESDPSCCPTQKESLNFALYEDELVSYEDVPPTIVKKPAIYLYPQKEIKVKVKVDVNGEITKSIPQYGNGWEVTASPKGKIDGKYDYLFYEARLNSLPQLSEEGWVVAYDELGKWFDKNLAALGLNGKEARDLKEYWIKNLKPAKYYVIKLLDRNFIDENLKLQVSPTPQTVIRLMLYFKPTDHFDILKAPKPQKTVRVGFTVVEWGGIVEDSDADVCLKPAYSLLPDDTGILLLRAVNVGQHKLSITVNSGGCTDKDTIKAVVNKADAIDGQVPVYELTFLREKPDLCKAFLPEGVVIDYDLEKDFGFKMPYVVTVTNPVLPIVKDEPYFTISSIRIEIEEPKATSDAQDYYVMLKKGLIDATVRAIRLEINRYEASNHSDKQEKIGYLKGELARFEGMKPQDYVLETPEGQNGDENPLDDFGKFGPLMPPEEREAEVIVTDELEYGSILTVTGMTRSGPFYHVAGVMNDDFKALTPGKHKVKLYLVYKREYFGGIPDYYVFIGDKLQ
;
A
#
# COMPACT_ATOMS: atom_id res chain seq x y z
N MET A 1 -80.97 29.85 35.01
CA MET A 1 -81.57 30.12 33.68
C MET A 1 -81.56 28.83 32.86
N CYS A 2 -82.67 28.54 32.17
CA CYS A 2 -82.88 27.57 31.08
C CYS A 2 -81.62 27.26 30.22
N LYS A 3 -81.40 26.11 29.56
CA LYS A 3 -82.27 25.08 28.96
C LYS A 3 -81.37 23.93 28.41
N ARG A 4 -81.90 22.69 28.34
CA ARG A 4 -81.77 21.59 27.33
C ARG A 4 -80.45 21.44 26.52
N LEU A 5 -79.89 20.26 26.24
CA LEU A 5 -80.50 19.10 25.55
C LEU A 5 -79.53 17.89 25.54
N MET A 6 -80.06 16.67 25.63
CA MET A 6 -79.40 15.36 25.46
C MET A 6 -78.78 15.16 24.06
N LEU A 7 -77.71 14.36 23.95
CA LEU A 7 -77.68 13.17 23.08
C LEU A 7 -76.53 12.22 23.45
N LEU A 8 -76.86 10.95 23.71
CA LEU A 8 -75.94 9.82 23.78
C LEU A 8 -75.47 9.44 22.36
N PHE A 9 -74.20 9.08 22.20
CA PHE A 9 -73.80 8.10 21.18
C PHE A 9 -72.65 7.25 21.73
N SER A 10 -72.87 5.93 21.72
CA SER A 10 -71.87 4.91 22.03
C SER A 10 -70.87 4.81 20.90
N LEU A 11 -69.57 4.79 21.20
CA LEU A 11 -68.56 4.30 20.27
C LEU A 11 -67.78 3.19 20.95
N LEU A 12 -67.90 1.98 20.39
CA LEU A 12 -67.02 0.84 20.66
C LEU A 12 -65.57 1.28 20.42
N LEU A 13 -64.72 1.18 21.44
CA LEU A 13 -63.28 1.18 21.27
C LEU A 13 -62.84 -0.25 20.93
N VAL A 14 -62.60 -0.52 19.65
CA VAL A 14 -61.85 -1.70 19.19
C VAL A 14 -60.37 -1.36 19.35
N PRO A 15 -59.57 -2.10 20.13
CA PRO A 15 -58.13 -1.96 20.05
C PRO A 15 -57.66 -2.63 18.76
N LEU A 16 -57.33 -1.83 17.75
CA LEU A 16 -56.52 -2.30 16.63
C LEU A 16 -55.12 -2.63 17.17
N ILE A 17 -54.86 -3.92 17.31
CA ILE A 17 -53.50 -4.45 17.43
C ILE A 17 -52.85 -4.28 16.05
N PHE A 18 -52.24 -3.13 15.81
CA PHE A 18 -51.26 -2.99 14.73
C PHE A 18 -49.97 -3.67 15.19
N SER A 19 -49.91 -5.00 15.00
CA SER A 19 -48.65 -5.72 14.91
C SER A 19 -47.98 -5.30 13.61
N THR A 20 -47.13 -4.27 13.68
CA THR A 20 -46.04 -4.10 12.72
C THR A 20 -44.77 -4.53 13.43
N ALA A 21 -44.63 -5.85 13.57
CA ALA A 21 -43.31 -6.43 13.75
C ALA A 21 -42.56 -6.19 12.43
N MET A 22 -41.79 -5.11 12.35
CA MET A 22 -40.59 -5.16 11.53
C MET A 22 -39.71 -6.21 12.20
N ALA A 23 -39.66 -7.40 11.59
CA ALA A 23 -38.63 -8.37 11.87
C ALA A 23 -37.30 -7.76 11.38
N ALA A 24 -36.71 -6.89 12.21
CA ALA A 24 -35.26 -6.83 12.27
C ALA A 24 -34.84 -8.25 12.69
N GLY A 25 -34.22 -8.98 11.76
CA GLY A 25 -33.76 -10.34 12.00
C GLY A 25 -32.98 -10.36 13.30
N ALA A 26 -33.47 -11.12 14.27
CA ALA A 26 -32.69 -11.47 15.43
C ALA A 26 -31.44 -12.20 14.95
N VAL A 27 -30.29 -11.87 15.54
CA VAL A 27 -29.01 -12.56 15.35
C VAL A 27 -29.25 -14.06 15.49
N THR A 28 -29.11 -14.80 14.40
CA THR A 28 -29.04 -16.26 14.45
C THR A 28 -27.60 -16.62 14.81
N GLU A 29 -27.40 -17.38 15.89
CA GLU A 29 -26.10 -18.00 16.24
C GLU A 29 -25.55 -18.89 15.09
N ASP A 30 -26.34 -19.13 14.04
CA ASP A 30 -26.07 -20.05 12.93
C ASP A 30 -25.27 -19.46 11.76
N GLY A 31 -24.91 -18.17 11.78
CA GLY A 31 -24.18 -17.51 10.68
C GLY A 31 -24.98 -17.32 9.39
N VAL A 32 -24.28 -17.17 8.26
CA VAL A 32 -24.88 -17.09 6.93
C VAL A 32 -25.36 -18.47 6.48
N THR A 33 -26.63 -18.55 6.08
CA THR A 33 -27.26 -19.78 5.57
C THR A 33 -27.67 -19.64 4.11
N GLU A 34 -27.87 -20.76 3.42
CA GLU A 34 -28.37 -20.76 2.04
C GLU A 34 -29.71 -20.02 1.88
N GLN A 35 -30.59 -20.14 2.88
CA GLN A 35 -31.88 -19.45 2.86
C GLN A 35 -31.70 -17.94 2.94
N ASN A 36 -30.76 -17.47 3.77
CA ASN A 36 -30.44 -16.05 3.88
C ASN A 36 -29.81 -15.56 2.57
N VAL A 37 -28.81 -16.26 2.03
CA VAL A 37 -28.18 -15.96 0.72
C VAL A 37 -29.23 -15.77 -0.38
N LYS A 38 -30.21 -16.68 -0.48
CA LYS A 38 -31.25 -16.64 -1.53
C LYS A 38 -32.33 -15.57 -1.33
N ASN A 39 -32.46 -15.00 -0.13
CA ASN A 39 -33.50 -14.02 0.19
C ASN A 39 -32.93 -12.69 0.69
N PHE A 40 -31.61 -12.49 0.54
CA PHE A 40 -30.91 -11.29 0.97
C PHE A 40 -31.21 -10.10 0.07
N THR A 41 -31.00 -8.89 0.61
CA THR A 41 -31.07 -7.64 -0.17
C THR A 41 -29.66 -7.24 -0.58
N TYR A 42 -29.32 -7.49 -1.84
CA TYR A 42 -28.00 -7.16 -2.38
C TYR A 42 -27.97 -5.75 -2.94
N HIS A 43 -26.90 -5.03 -2.65
CA HIS A 43 -26.48 -3.84 -3.36
C HIS A 43 -25.69 -4.25 -4.59
N LEU A 44 -26.22 -3.94 -5.77
CA LEU A 44 -25.60 -4.25 -7.07
C LEU A 44 -24.66 -3.11 -7.46
N ALA A 45 -23.42 -3.42 -7.80
CA ALA A 45 -22.47 -2.41 -8.30
C ALA A 45 -22.93 -1.89 -9.67
N PHE A 46 -23.43 -2.79 -10.51
CA PHE A 46 -23.98 -2.39 -11.78
C PHE A 46 -25.34 -1.70 -11.64
N GLY A 47 -25.33 -0.37 -11.77
CA GLY A 47 -26.54 0.45 -11.68
C GLY A 47 -26.91 0.85 -10.25
N GLU A 48 -25.99 0.64 -9.29
CA GLU A 48 -25.95 1.26 -7.95
C GLU A 48 -27.31 1.23 -7.24
N ARG A 49 -27.85 0.02 -7.06
CA ARG A 49 -29.22 -0.18 -6.52
C ARG A 49 -29.33 -1.42 -5.66
N ASN A 50 -30.30 -1.39 -4.74
CA ASN A 50 -30.61 -2.54 -3.90
C ASN A 50 -31.73 -3.39 -4.51
N VAL A 51 -31.54 -4.71 -4.53
CA VAL A 51 -32.56 -5.69 -4.91
C VAL A 51 -32.72 -6.75 -3.83
N THR A 52 -33.96 -7.02 -3.43
CA THR A 52 -34.27 -8.14 -2.53
C THR A 52 -34.59 -9.36 -3.36
N LEU A 53 -33.73 -10.37 -3.31
CA LEU A 53 -33.99 -11.63 -4.00
C LEU A 53 -35.11 -12.42 -3.30
N LYS A 54 -35.80 -13.24 -4.07
CA LYS A 54 -36.73 -14.27 -3.58
C LYS A 54 -36.33 -15.59 -4.21
N ASP A 55 -35.96 -16.55 -3.36
CA ASP A 55 -35.44 -17.85 -3.79
C ASP A 55 -34.30 -17.76 -4.83
N GLY A 56 -33.41 -16.78 -4.62
CA GLY A 56 -32.20 -16.56 -5.42
C GLY A 56 -32.41 -15.76 -6.69
N LYS A 57 -33.60 -15.16 -6.90
CA LYS A 57 -33.92 -14.38 -8.10
C LYS A 57 -34.69 -13.10 -7.80
N TYR A 58 -34.53 -12.11 -8.66
CA TYR A 58 -35.33 -10.89 -8.71
C TYR A 58 -35.65 -10.59 -10.17
N GLU A 59 -36.90 -10.26 -10.46
CA GLU A 59 -37.34 -9.88 -11.80
C GLU A 59 -38.25 -8.66 -11.73
N GLN A 60 -37.90 -7.64 -12.50
CA GLN A 60 -38.71 -6.46 -12.75
C GLN A 60 -39.01 -6.41 -14.25
N PRO A 61 -40.29 -6.32 -14.66
CA PRO A 61 -40.67 -6.21 -16.06
C PRO A 61 -40.49 -4.78 -16.60
N HIS A 62 -40.69 -4.63 -17.92
CA HIS A 62 -40.66 -3.34 -18.63
C HIS A 62 -41.58 -2.27 -17.98
N PRO A 63 -41.23 -0.96 -17.98
CA PRO A 63 -40.17 -0.28 -18.74
C PRO A 63 -38.74 -0.49 -18.24
N ASP A 64 -38.56 -0.72 -16.94
CA ASP A 64 -37.26 -0.82 -16.29
C ASP A 64 -36.88 -2.30 -16.07
N TYR A 65 -36.75 -3.05 -17.17
CA TYR A 65 -36.48 -4.49 -17.10
C TYR A 65 -35.17 -4.76 -16.36
N LEU A 66 -35.23 -5.62 -15.35
CA LEU A 66 -34.06 -6.07 -14.61
C LEU A 66 -34.31 -7.49 -14.12
N HIS A 67 -33.43 -8.40 -14.51
CA HIS A 67 -33.39 -9.77 -13.99
C HIS A 67 -32.05 -9.99 -13.29
N VAL A 68 -32.09 -10.40 -12.03
CA VAL A 68 -30.91 -10.68 -11.19
C VAL A 68 -31.08 -12.07 -10.60
N TRP A 69 -30.02 -12.87 -10.63
CA TRP A 69 -30.02 -14.20 -10.03
C TRP A 69 -28.67 -14.53 -9.43
N ILE A 70 -28.67 -15.46 -8.47
CA ILE A 70 -27.45 -16.07 -7.97
C ILE A 70 -26.99 -17.12 -8.98
N ASP A 71 -25.82 -16.92 -9.58
CA ASP A 71 -25.23 -17.87 -10.52
C ASP A 71 -24.54 -19.02 -9.76
N ASN A 72 -23.75 -18.67 -8.75
CA ASN A 72 -23.05 -19.62 -7.89
C ASN A 72 -22.80 -19.01 -6.51
N PHE A 73 -22.64 -19.85 -5.48
CA PHE A 73 -22.21 -19.40 -4.16
C PHE A 73 -21.58 -20.54 -3.37
N ILE A 74 -20.77 -20.18 -2.38
CA ILE A 74 -20.23 -21.11 -1.38
C ILE A 74 -20.43 -20.52 0.01
N ILE A 75 -20.71 -21.38 0.99
CA ILE A 75 -20.76 -21.03 2.41
C ILE A 75 -19.50 -21.60 3.06
N ASP A 76 -18.70 -20.73 3.64
CA ASP A 76 -17.46 -21.06 4.34
C ASP A 76 -17.21 -19.95 5.38
N ASP A 77 -16.37 -20.20 6.38
CA ASP A 77 -15.92 -19.19 7.35
C ASP A 77 -14.75 -18.41 6.74
N VAL A 78 -15.05 -17.41 5.90
CA VAL A 78 -14.07 -16.77 5.00
C VAL A 78 -13.16 -15.81 5.78
N ASP A 79 -13.71 -15.14 6.80
CA ASP A 79 -12.98 -14.21 7.68
C ASP A 79 -12.33 -14.90 8.91
N ARG A 80 -12.58 -16.21 9.09
CA ARG A 80 -12.07 -17.04 10.19
C ARG A 80 -12.59 -16.61 11.57
N ASN A 81 -13.75 -15.97 11.64
CA ASN A 81 -14.38 -15.60 12.90
C ASN A 81 -15.08 -16.79 13.60
N GLY A 82 -15.10 -17.97 12.97
CA GLY A 82 -15.72 -19.20 13.47
C GLY A 82 -17.21 -19.32 13.16
N THR A 83 -17.76 -18.38 12.41
CA THR A 83 -19.16 -18.31 11.98
C THR A 83 -19.22 -18.45 10.46
N PRO A 84 -20.18 -19.20 9.89
CA PRO A 84 -20.29 -19.31 8.44
C PRO A 84 -20.57 -17.95 7.78
N ASP A 85 -19.81 -17.64 6.74
CA ASP A 85 -20.03 -16.56 5.78
C ASP A 85 -20.51 -17.13 4.43
N ALA A 86 -20.73 -16.27 3.43
CA ALA A 86 -20.91 -16.72 2.06
C ALA A 86 -20.15 -15.87 1.05
N VAL A 87 -19.64 -16.52 -0.01
CA VAL A 87 -19.17 -15.83 -1.21
C VAL A 87 -20.18 -16.09 -2.31
N VAL A 88 -20.69 -15.03 -2.94
CA VAL A 88 -21.84 -15.05 -3.85
C VAL A 88 -21.45 -14.44 -5.19
N VAL A 89 -21.72 -15.17 -6.27
CA VAL A 89 -21.67 -14.64 -7.64
C VAL A 89 -23.07 -14.27 -8.07
N LEU A 90 -23.30 -12.98 -8.28
CA LEU A 90 -24.54 -12.45 -8.83
C LEU A 90 -24.39 -12.26 -10.34
N ALA A 91 -25.46 -12.56 -11.06
CA ALA A 91 -25.57 -12.28 -12.47
C ALA A 91 -26.80 -11.42 -12.73
N GLN A 92 -26.68 -10.47 -13.64
CA GLN A 92 -27.74 -9.53 -13.93
C GLN A 92 -27.86 -9.15 -15.40
N ASN A 93 -29.10 -8.90 -15.83
CA ASN A 93 -29.46 -8.49 -17.17
C ASN A 93 -30.51 -7.36 -17.12
N GLY A 94 -30.17 -6.21 -17.70
CA GLY A 94 -31.04 -5.03 -17.78
C GLY A 94 -31.91 -4.94 -19.04
N GLY A 95 -32.13 -6.05 -19.75
CA GLY A 95 -33.00 -6.13 -20.93
C GLY A 95 -32.27 -6.08 -22.28
N GLY A 96 -30.94 -6.01 -22.24
CA GLY A 96 -30.06 -6.14 -23.42
C GLY A 96 -29.57 -7.57 -23.65
N SER A 97 -28.63 -7.73 -24.58
CA SER A 97 -28.01 -9.03 -24.89
C SER A 97 -26.84 -9.42 -23.98
N GLY A 98 -26.38 -8.50 -23.12
CA GLY A 98 -25.28 -8.72 -22.17
C GLY A 98 -25.79 -9.24 -20.83
N THR A 99 -24.96 -10.01 -20.15
CA THR A 99 -25.21 -10.50 -18.79
C THR A 99 -23.97 -10.23 -17.98
N PHE A 100 -24.08 -9.38 -16.97
CA PHE A 100 -22.92 -8.97 -16.18
C PHE A 100 -22.85 -9.76 -14.89
N PHE A 101 -21.65 -10.22 -14.55
CA PHE A 101 -21.37 -11.00 -13.37
C PHE A 101 -20.55 -10.18 -12.37
N GLU A 102 -20.89 -10.29 -11.10
CA GLU A 102 -20.16 -9.67 -10.00
C GLU A 102 -20.03 -10.65 -8.84
N LEU A 103 -18.96 -10.48 -8.08
CA LEU A 103 -18.59 -11.27 -6.92
C LEU A 103 -18.70 -10.41 -5.67
N THR A 104 -19.34 -10.92 -4.63
CA THR A 104 -19.45 -10.24 -3.33
C THR A 104 -19.41 -11.27 -2.20
N ALA A 105 -19.11 -10.86 -0.98
CA ALA A 105 -19.21 -11.70 0.19
C ALA A 105 -20.29 -11.19 1.16
N LEU A 106 -20.90 -12.11 1.89
CA LEU A 106 -21.82 -11.87 2.99
C LEU A 106 -21.14 -12.33 4.27
N LEU A 107 -20.80 -11.38 5.15
CA LEU A 107 -20.10 -11.63 6.41
C LEU A 107 -21.07 -11.67 7.58
N ALA A 108 -20.95 -12.69 8.43
CA ALA A 108 -21.72 -12.80 9.66
C ALA A 108 -21.10 -11.92 10.75
N THR A 109 -21.69 -10.75 11.02
CA THR A 109 -21.21 -9.82 12.06
C THR A 109 -22.11 -9.85 13.31
N GLN A 110 -21.64 -9.24 14.40
CA GLN A 110 -22.46 -9.06 15.61
C GLN A 110 -23.77 -8.27 15.36
N ASN A 111 -23.82 -7.47 14.30
CA ASN A 111 -24.96 -6.64 13.91
C ASN A 111 -25.82 -7.28 12.80
N GLY A 112 -25.58 -8.54 12.45
CA GLY A 112 -26.25 -9.26 11.37
C GLY A 112 -25.35 -9.51 10.17
N ILE A 113 -25.95 -9.82 9.02
CA ILE A 113 -25.22 -10.13 7.79
C ILE A 113 -24.88 -8.82 7.06
N MET A 114 -23.59 -8.58 6.83
CA MET A 114 -23.06 -7.45 6.07
C MET A 114 -22.62 -7.90 4.68
N GLN A 115 -22.96 -7.14 3.64
CA GLN A 115 -22.42 -7.35 2.30
C GLN A 115 -21.12 -6.54 2.15
N THR A 116 -20.09 -7.15 1.55
CA THR A 116 -18.84 -6.46 1.18
C THR A 116 -19.02 -5.60 -0.09
N ASN A 117 -17.96 -4.97 -0.57
CA ASN A 117 -17.90 -4.47 -1.95
C ASN A 117 -18.19 -5.60 -2.97
N SER A 118 -18.49 -5.19 -4.20
CA SER A 118 -18.71 -6.12 -5.32
C SER A 118 -17.62 -5.93 -6.38
N VAL A 119 -17.02 -7.03 -6.83
CA VAL A 119 -15.98 -7.07 -7.85
C VAL A 119 -16.57 -7.55 -9.17
N SER A 120 -16.34 -6.81 -10.25
CA SER A 120 -16.83 -7.19 -11.57
C SER A 120 -16.07 -8.41 -12.13
N LEU A 121 -16.80 -9.44 -12.51
CA LEU A 121 -16.24 -10.63 -13.19
C LEU A 121 -16.36 -10.56 -14.71
N GLY A 122 -17.07 -9.55 -15.25
CA GLY A 122 -17.22 -9.30 -16.69
C GLY A 122 -18.60 -9.61 -17.28
N ASP A 123 -18.70 -9.53 -18.61
CA ASP A 123 -19.92 -9.77 -19.39
C ASP A 123 -19.91 -11.17 -20.03
N ARG A 124 -21.00 -11.91 -19.90
CA ARG A 124 -21.24 -13.25 -20.48
C ARG A 124 -20.14 -14.25 -20.17
N VAL A 125 -19.51 -14.11 -19.00
CA VAL A 125 -18.61 -15.13 -18.47
C VAL A 125 -19.39 -16.37 -18.04
N LYS A 126 -18.68 -17.48 -17.86
CA LYS A 126 -19.23 -18.70 -17.26
C LYS A 126 -18.39 -19.09 -16.05
N ILE A 127 -19.04 -19.26 -14.91
CA ILE A 127 -18.41 -19.70 -13.68
C ILE A 127 -18.28 -21.22 -13.71
N ASP A 128 -17.05 -21.75 -13.77
CA ASP A 128 -16.80 -23.19 -13.76
C ASP A 128 -16.70 -23.70 -12.31
N SER A 129 -16.04 -22.98 -11.40
CA SER A 129 -16.05 -23.32 -9.97
C SER A 129 -15.74 -22.14 -9.05
N ILE A 130 -16.25 -22.20 -7.82
CA ILE A 130 -15.87 -21.34 -6.70
C ILE A 130 -15.36 -22.23 -5.57
N LYS A 131 -14.19 -21.89 -5.02
CA LYS A 131 -13.56 -22.63 -3.92
C LYS A 131 -12.97 -21.65 -2.94
N VAL A 132 -13.07 -21.98 -1.66
CA VAL A 132 -12.29 -21.35 -0.62
C VAL A 132 -11.20 -22.35 -0.25
N VAL A 133 -9.94 -21.98 -0.46
CA VAL A 133 -8.80 -22.87 -0.22
C VAL A 133 -7.93 -22.35 0.92
N GLU A 134 -7.49 -23.28 1.76
CA GLU A 134 -6.47 -23.06 2.77
C GLU A 134 -5.14 -23.58 2.22
N ASN A 135 -4.04 -22.86 2.45
CA ASN A 135 -2.74 -23.19 1.84
C ASN A 135 -2.08 -24.38 2.58
N SER A 136 -2.58 -25.60 2.38
CA SER A 136 -2.30 -26.75 3.26
C SER A 136 -0.93 -27.43 3.09
N GLU A 137 -0.05 -26.96 2.21
CA GLU A 137 1.22 -27.66 1.92
C GLU A 137 2.38 -27.35 2.88
N ALA A 138 2.23 -26.36 3.76
CA ALA A 138 3.16 -26.16 4.88
C ALA A 138 2.65 -26.90 6.12
N LEU A 139 3.04 -28.18 6.25
CA LEU A 139 2.84 -28.98 7.46
C LEU A 139 3.24 -28.14 8.70
N SER A 140 2.23 -27.72 9.49
CA SER A 140 2.33 -26.99 10.77
C SER A 140 2.42 -25.45 10.78
N THR A 141 2.20 -24.70 9.70
CA THR A 141 2.22 -23.20 9.76
C THR A 141 1.07 -22.45 9.05
N SER A 142 0.15 -23.13 8.37
CA SER A 142 -0.85 -22.49 7.49
C SER A 142 -2.24 -22.26 8.11
N LEU A 143 -2.30 -21.62 9.27
CA LEU A 143 -3.59 -21.27 9.89
C LEU A 143 -4.03 -19.82 9.63
N PHE A 144 -3.25 -18.99 8.91
CA PHE A 144 -3.47 -17.55 9.00
C PHE A 144 -3.17 -16.72 7.75
N GLU A 145 -2.82 -17.31 6.61
CA GLU A 145 -2.99 -16.59 5.33
C GLU A 145 -4.49 -16.33 5.12
N PRO A 146 -4.91 -15.16 4.58
CA PRO A 146 -6.32 -14.95 4.28
C PRO A 146 -6.80 -16.13 3.42
N LYS A 147 -7.99 -16.66 3.72
CA LYS A 147 -8.52 -17.76 2.93
C LYS A 147 -8.59 -17.31 1.47
N LYS A 148 -8.01 -18.11 0.59
CA LYS A 148 -7.93 -17.77 -0.83
C LYS A 148 -9.24 -18.19 -1.48
N ILE A 149 -9.98 -17.23 -1.99
CA ILE A 149 -11.19 -17.44 -2.77
C ILE A 149 -10.75 -17.60 -4.22
N VAL A 150 -10.85 -18.80 -4.75
CA VAL A 150 -10.46 -19.13 -6.13
C VAL A 150 -11.72 -19.29 -6.97
N ILE A 151 -11.79 -18.54 -8.07
CA ILE A 151 -12.87 -18.63 -9.04
C ILE A 151 -12.31 -18.98 -10.39
N ASP A 152 -12.66 -20.18 -10.84
CA ASP A 152 -12.35 -20.62 -12.19
C ASP A 152 -13.47 -20.16 -13.12
N ILE A 153 -13.13 -19.34 -14.11
CA ILE A 153 -14.09 -18.78 -15.07
C ILE A 153 -13.67 -19.07 -16.52
N LEU A 154 -14.66 -19.06 -17.40
CA LEU A 154 -14.48 -18.92 -18.84
C LEU A 154 -14.89 -17.51 -19.27
N THR A 155 -13.92 -16.76 -19.79
CA THR A 155 -14.08 -15.42 -20.38
C THR A 155 -13.78 -15.43 -21.89
N HIS A 156 -13.97 -14.31 -22.58
CA HIS A 156 -13.82 -14.22 -24.04
C HIS A 156 -12.38 -13.89 -24.44
N LYS A 157 -11.87 -14.62 -25.43
CA LYS A 157 -10.73 -14.18 -26.25
C LYS A 157 -11.19 -13.16 -27.27
N GLU A 158 -10.26 -12.39 -27.82
CA GLU A 158 -10.53 -11.48 -28.95
C GLU A 158 -11.18 -12.19 -30.16
N SER A 159 -10.85 -13.48 -30.36
CA SER A 159 -11.42 -14.30 -31.44
C SER A 159 -12.78 -14.93 -31.11
N ASP A 160 -13.26 -14.83 -29.88
CA ASP A 160 -14.45 -15.56 -29.45
C ASP A 160 -15.73 -14.84 -29.93
N PRO A 161 -16.72 -15.59 -30.45
CA PRO A 161 -18.07 -15.04 -30.61
C PRO A 161 -18.60 -14.60 -29.24
N SER A 162 -19.31 -13.48 -29.20
CA SER A 162 -19.75 -12.90 -27.92
C SER A 162 -20.72 -13.78 -27.10
N CYS A 163 -21.26 -14.86 -27.68
CA CYS A 163 -22.08 -15.85 -26.96
C CYS A 163 -21.28 -16.85 -26.14
N CYS A 164 -19.99 -17.02 -26.45
CA CYS A 164 -19.34 -18.31 -26.30
C CYS A 164 -17.89 -18.14 -25.84
N PRO A 165 -17.66 -17.82 -24.55
CA PRO A 165 -16.33 -17.62 -24.00
C PRO A 165 -15.51 -18.92 -24.00
N THR A 166 -14.21 -18.84 -24.31
CA THR A 166 -13.28 -20.00 -24.32
C THR A 166 -11.97 -19.80 -23.56
N GLN A 167 -11.69 -18.59 -23.07
CA GLN A 167 -10.50 -18.29 -22.27
C GLN A 167 -10.71 -18.74 -20.84
N LYS A 168 -9.90 -19.69 -20.36
CA LYS A 168 -9.90 -20.10 -18.96
C LYS A 168 -9.06 -19.13 -18.15
N GLU A 169 -9.63 -18.62 -17.07
CA GLU A 169 -8.93 -17.80 -16.08
C GLU A 169 -9.24 -18.31 -14.68
N SER A 170 -8.28 -18.17 -13.77
CA SER A 170 -8.45 -18.48 -12.36
C SER A 170 -8.18 -17.20 -11.59
N LEU A 171 -9.24 -16.59 -11.08
CA LEU A 171 -9.19 -15.34 -10.34
C LEU A 171 -9.07 -15.66 -8.86
N ASN A 172 -8.19 -14.93 -8.17
CA ASN A 172 -7.86 -15.17 -6.78
C ASN A 172 -8.20 -13.94 -5.94
N PHE A 173 -9.05 -14.12 -4.93
CA PHE A 173 -9.48 -13.06 -4.03
C PHE A 173 -9.23 -13.43 -2.57
N ALA A 174 -9.25 -12.42 -1.71
CA ALA A 174 -9.20 -12.53 -0.27
C ALA A 174 -10.09 -11.45 0.38
N LEU A 175 -10.45 -11.66 1.64
CA LEU A 175 -10.97 -10.59 2.48
C LEU A 175 -9.82 -9.82 3.13
N TYR A 176 -9.84 -8.50 3.02
CA TYR A 176 -8.96 -7.55 3.69
C TYR A 176 -9.81 -6.39 4.22
N GLU A 177 -9.80 -6.15 5.53
CA GLU A 177 -10.66 -5.14 6.18
C GLU A 177 -12.15 -5.25 5.81
N ASP A 178 -12.68 -6.47 5.78
CA ASP A 178 -14.07 -6.76 5.37
C ASP A 178 -14.39 -6.41 3.90
N GLU A 179 -13.38 -6.08 3.10
CA GLU A 179 -13.50 -5.88 1.65
C GLU A 179 -12.89 -7.05 0.88
N LEU A 180 -13.52 -7.36 -0.24
CA LEU A 180 -13.04 -8.32 -1.22
C LEU A 180 -12.01 -7.64 -2.14
N VAL A 181 -10.78 -8.12 -2.06
CA VAL A 181 -9.64 -7.62 -2.84
C VAL A 181 -9.00 -8.74 -3.66
N SER A 182 -8.23 -8.41 -4.70
CA SER A 182 -7.38 -9.40 -5.36
C SER A 182 -6.41 -9.99 -4.34
N TYR A 183 -6.17 -11.29 -4.40
CA TYR A 183 -5.29 -11.97 -3.43
C TYR A 183 -3.86 -11.41 -3.47
N GLU A 184 -3.41 -10.93 -4.64
CA GLU A 184 -2.09 -10.32 -4.82
C GLU A 184 -1.98 -8.91 -4.24
N ASP A 185 -3.12 -8.24 -4.02
CA ASP A 185 -3.18 -6.89 -3.48
C ASP A 185 -3.21 -6.87 -1.94
N VAL A 186 -3.27 -8.04 -1.28
CA VAL A 186 -3.24 -8.12 0.18
C VAL A 186 -1.85 -7.72 0.68
N PRO A 187 -1.71 -6.61 1.43
CA PRO A 187 -0.40 -6.17 1.88
C PRO A 187 0.18 -7.15 2.90
N PRO A 188 1.49 -7.45 2.85
CA PRO A 188 2.12 -8.30 3.85
C PRO A 188 2.10 -7.60 5.21
N THR A 189 1.72 -8.34 6.26
CA THR A 189 1.69 -7.77 7.61
C THR A 189 3.11 -7.70 8.18
N ILE A 190 3.66 -6.49 8.26
CA ILE A 190 5.01 -6.25 8.78
C ILE A 190 4.96 -5.71 10.20
N VAL A 191 5.53 -6.46 11.13
CA VAL A 191 5.73 -6.04 12.51
C VAL A 191 7.06 -5.31 12.62
N LYS A 192 6.99 -4.00 12.87
CA LYS A 192 8.13 -3.09 12.97
C LYS A 192 8.53 -2.86 14.43
N LYS A 193 9.83 -2.92 14.67
CA LYS A 193 10.48 -2.59 15.95
C LYS A 193 9.99 -3.31 17.22
N PRO A 194 9.64 -4.60 17.21
CA PRO A 194 9.72 -5.37 18.45
C PRO A 194 11.05 -5.20 19.19
N ALA A 195 11.00 -4.62 20.38
CA ALA A 195 12.12 -4.40 21.28
C ALA A 195 11.87 -5.12 22.60
N ILE A 196 12.70 -6.12 22.90
CA ILE A 196 12.59 -6.99 24.07
C ILE A 196 13.60 -6.54 25.14
N TYR A 197 13.09 -6.05 26.26
CA TYR A 197 13.86 -5.65 27.45
C TYR A 197 13.83 -6.77 28.49
N LEU A 198 14.97 -7.01 29.13
CA LEU A 198 15.16 -8.07 30.13
C LEU A 198 15.60 -7.46 31.46
N TYR A 199 14.77 -7.57 32.51
CA TYR A 199 15.05 -7.03 33.85
C TYR A 199 15.05 -8.12 34.93
N PRO A 200 16.12 -8.93 35.03
CA PRO A 200 16.24 -9.94 36.08
C PRO A 200 16.57 -9.31 37.44
N GLN A 201 16.36 -10.04 38.54
CA GLN A 201 16.68 -9.52 39.89
C GLN A 201 18.17 -9.47 40.20
N LYS A 202 18.96 -10.28 39.50
CA LYS A 202 20.43 -10.33 39.54
C LYS A 202 20.93 -10.60 38.12
N GLU A 203 22.22 -10.40 37.89
CA GLU A 203 22.80 -10.74 36.59
C GLU A 203 22.67 -12.25 36.33
N ILE A 204 22.04 -12.61 35.20
CA ILE A 204 21.78 -13.99 34.81
C ILE A 204 21.94 -14.17 33.30
N LYS A 205 22.20 -15.41 32.88
CA LYS A 205 22.04 -15.84 31.49
C LYS A 205 20.56 -16.06 31.20
N VAL A 206 20.11 -15.57 30.04
CA VAL A 206 18.75 -15.65 29.55
C VAL A 206 18.77 -16.19 28.13
N LYS A 207 17.92 -17.17 27.84
CA LYS A 207 17.62 -17.64 26.50
C LYS A 207 16.30 -17.03 26.05
N VAL A 208 16.29 -16.40 24.89
CA VAL A 208 15.11 -15.77 24.29
C VAL A 208 14.92 -16.35 22.89
N LYS A 209 13.74 -16.91 22.63
CA LYS A 209 13.36 -17.41 21.31
C LYS A 209 12.04 -16.77 20.91
N VAL A 210 11.99 -16.26 19.69
CA VAL A 210 10.78 -15.73 19.07
C VAL A 210 10.39 -16.69 17.96
N ASP A 211 9.25 -17.33 18.11
CA ASP A 211 8.69 -18.23 17.12
C ASP A 211 7.64 -17.43 16.32
N VAL A 212 8.00 -17.08 15.09
CA VAL A 212 7.22 -16.19 14.22
C VAL A 212 6.44 -17.02 13.22
N ASN A 213 5.14 -16.77 13.13
CA ASN A 213 4.32 -17.28 12.04
C ASN A 213 4.59 -16.46 10.76
N GLY A 214 5.68 -16.82 10.07
CA GLY A 214 6.26 -16.06 8.98
C GLY A 214 7.77 -16.08 9.12
N GLU A 215 8.42 -14.93 8.96
CA GLU A 215 9.87 -14.82 9.01
C GLU A 215 10.36 -13.59 9.76
N ILE A 216 11.48 -13.73 10.47
CA ILE A 216 12.21 -12.60 11.03
C ILE A 216 13.04 -11.97 9.92
N THR A 217 12.74 -10.72 9.59
CA THR A 217 13.36 -9.99 8.48
C THR A 217 14.59 -9.20 8.92
N LYS A 218 14.62 -8.74 10.17
CA LYS A 218 15.77 -8.05 10.78
C LYS A 218 15.92 -8.44 12.23
N SER A 219 17.15 -8.37 12.74
CA SER A 219 17.43 -8.63 14.15
C SER A 219 18.75 -8.06 14.62
N ILE A 220 18.77 -7.57 15.85
CA ILE A 220 19.99 -7.12 16.54
C ILE A 220 19.90 -7.56 18.02
N PRO A 221 20.83 -8.40 18.52
CA PRO A 221 21.89 -9.10 17.78
C PRO A 221 21.33 -10.01 16.67
N GLN A 222 22.18 -10.44 15.74
CA GLN A 222 21.76 -11.34 14.66
C GLN A 222 21.02 -12.57 15.23
N TYR A 223 19.83 -12.82 14.71
CA TYR A 223 18.99 -13.94 15.09
C TYR A 223 19.48 -15.23 14.42
N GLY A 224 19.81 -16.23 15.25
CA GLY A 224 20.06 -17.61 14.82
C GLY A 224 18.91 -18.50 15.27
N ASN A 225 19.19 -19.47 16.15
CA ASN A 225 18.16 -20.32 16.76
C ASN A 225 17.54 -19.73 18.04
N GLY A 226 17.50 -18.39 18.13
CA GLY A 226 17.26 -17.63 19.35
C GLY A 226 18.53 -16.94 19.88
N TRP A 227 18.35 -16.11 20.90
CA TRP A 227 19.43 -15.40 21.59
C TRP A 227 19.75 -16.07 22.92
N GLU A 228 21.04 -16.24 23.22
CA GLU A 228 21.52 -16.58 24.55
C GLU A 228 22.44 -15.46 25.04
N VAL A 229 21.97 -14.69 26.03
CA VAL A 229 22.57 -13.42 26.45
C VAL A 229 22.66 -13.32 27.96
N THR A 230 23.51 -12.44 28.48
CA THR A 230 23.59 -12.10 29.91
C THR A 230 22.86 -10.78 30.17
N ALA A 231 21.82 -10.81 30.99
CA ALA A 231 21.03 -9.63 31.33
C ALA A 231 21.32 -9.17 32.77
N SER A 232 21.48 -7.86 32.95
CA SER A 232 21.66 -7.23 34.26
C SER A 232 20.34 -6.64 34.79
N PRO A 233 20.20 -6.42 36.11
CA PRO A 233 18.98 -5.82 36.68
C PRO A 233 18.64 -4.42 36.16
N LYS A 234 19.61 -3.71 35.57
CA LYS A 234 19.41 -2.39 34.95
C LYS A 234 18.92 -2.48 33.51
N GLY A 235 18.69 -3.68 32.97
CA GLY A 235 18.24 -3.89 31.59
C GLY A 235 19.36 -3.96 30.55
N LYS A 236 20.63 -3.90 30.96
CA LYS A 236 21.76 -4.03 30.03
C LYS A 236 21.99 -5.49 29.68
N ILE A 237 22.13 -5.79 28.38
CA ILE A 237 22.30 -7.12 27.80
C ILE A 237 23.72 -7.23 27.20
N ASP A 238 24.48 -8.24 27.64
CA ASP A 238 25.89 -8.50 27.29
C ASP A 238 26.80 -7.27 27.46
N GLY A 239 26.44 -6.38 28.40
CA GLY A 239 27.11 -5.09 28.59
C GLY A 239 26.99 -4.11 27.42
N LYS A 240 26.34 -4.49 26.31
CA LYS A 240 26.34 -3.75 25.04
C LYS A 240 24.97 -3.23 24.65
N TYR A 241 23.93 -4.06 24.70
CA TYR A 241 22.61 -3.74 24.19
C TYR A 241 21.66 -3.30 25.31
N ASP A 242 20.69 -2.45 24.98
CA ASP A 242 19.62 -2.03 25.90
C ASP A 242 18.36 -2.89 25.78
N TYR A 243 18.22 -3.59 24.65
CA TYR A 243 17.13 -4.50 24.32
C TYR A 243 17.59 -5.43 23.19
N LEU A 244 16.90 -6.55 23.02
CA LEU A 244 16.96 -7.36 21.80
C LEU A 244 15.95 -6.79 20.80
N PHE A 245 16.31 -6.72 19.54
CA PHE A 245 15.45 -6.17 18.49
C PHE A 245 15.21 -7.20 17.40
N TYR A 246 13.98 -7.24 16.89
CA TYR A 246 13.66 -7.89 15.63
C TYR A 246 12.59 -7.12 14.84
N GLU A 247 12.46 -7.45 13.56
CA GLU A 247 11.30 -7.19 12.72
C GLU A 247 10.83 -8.51 12.13
N ALA A 248 9.54 -8.62 11.86
CA ALA A 248 8.95 -9.83 11.32
C ALA A 248 7.96 -9.51 10.19
N ARG A 249 8.00 -10.34 9.15
CA ARG A 249 6.89 -10.48 8.20
C ARG A 249 6.01 -11.61 8.71
N LEU A 250 4.74 -11.33 8.90
CA LEU A 250 3.75 -12.33 9.28
C LEU A 250 3.04 -12.85 8.05
N ASN A 251 2.69 -14.13 8.10
CA ASN A 251 1.79 -14.75 7.14
C ASN A 251 0.32 -14.50 7.50
N SER A 252 0.04 -13.56 8.40
CA SER A 252 -1.27 -13.33 9.01
C SER A 252 -1.66 -11.87 9.07
N LEU A 253 -2.93 -11.60 8.80
CA LEU A 253 -3.52 -10.27 8.95
C LEU A 253 -3.72 -9.94 10.44
N PRO A 254 -3.50 -8.68 10.84
CA PRO A 254 -3.64 -8.29 12.23
C PRO A 254 -5.10 -8.36 12.68
N GLN A 255 -5.37 -9.11 13.75
CA GLN A 255 -6.66 -9.02 14.43
C GLN A 255 -6.68 -7.80 15.35
N LEU A 256 -7.61 -6.89 15.08
CA LEU A 256 -7.71 -5.59 15.73
C LEU A 256 -8.90 -5.56 16.69
N SER A 257 -8.71 -4.91 17.84
CA SER A 257 -9.83 -4.62 18.74
C SER A 257 -10.79 -3.58 18.13
N GLU A 258 -12.07 -3.63 18.52
CA GLU A 258 -13.00 -2.52 18.31
C GLU A 258 -12.62 -1.28 19.15
N GLU A 259 -11.89 -1.47 20.25
CA GLU A 259 -11.40 -0.39 21.11
C GLU A 259 -10.11 0.23 20.55
N GLY A 260 -9.99 1.55 20.65
CA GLY A 260 -8.85 2.28 20.11
C GLY A 260 -8.90 3.78 20.38
N TRP A 261 -8.09 4.52 19.65
CA TRP A 261 -8.03 5.97 19.68
C TRP A 261 -7.95 6.51 18.26
N VAL A 262 -8.50 7.70 18.05
CA VAL A 262 -8.19 8.52 16.88
C VAL A 262 -7.46 9.76 17.37
N VAL A 263 -6.27 10.00 16.83
CA VAL A 263 -5.32 11.01 17.34
C VAL A 263 -4.82 11.86 16.19
N ALA A 264 -4.89 13.18 16.30
CA ALA A 264 -4.28 14.07 15.33
C ALA A 264 -2.75 13.87 15.29
N TYR A 265 -2.16 13.97 14.10
CA TYR A 265 -0.74 13.69 13.91
C TYR A 265 0.17 14.57 14.78
N ASP A 266 -0.15 15.86 14.90
CA ASP A 266 0.55 16.82 15.75
C ASP A 266 0.36 16.58 17.26
N GLU A 267 -0.63 15.77 17.65
CA GLU A 267 -0.90 15.39 19.03
C GLU A 267 -0.36 14.01 19.42
N LEU A 268 0.18 13.22 18.47
CA LEU A 268 0.74 11.89 18.72
C LEU A 268 1.75 11.89 19.88
N GLY A 269 2.62 12.91 19.93
CA GLY A 269 3.60 13.03 21.01
C GLY A 269 2.97 13.13 22.40
N LYS A 270 1.90 13.93 22.54
CA LYS A 270 1.16 14.06 23.80
C LYS A 270 0.40 12.78 24.13
N TRP A 271 -0.15 12.12 23.10
CA TRP A 271 -0.84 10.85 23.26
C TRP A 271 0.09 9.77 23.82
N PHE A 272 1.31 9.64 23.29
CA PHE A 272 2.30 8.69 23.82
C PHE A 272 2.65 8.99 25.27
N ASP A 273 2.89 10.26 25.62
CA ASP A 273 3.24 10.67 26.99
C ASP A 273 2.14 10.32 28.00
N LYS A 274 0.87 10.46 27.60
CA LYS A 274 -0.30 10.16 28.44
C LYS A 274 -0.56 8.66 28.59
N ASN A 275 -0.47 7.90 27.49
CA ASN A 275 -1.02 6.54 27.43
C ASN A 275 0.01 5.44 27.75
N LEU A 276 1.28 5.57 27.34
CA LEU A 276 2.25 4.47 27.45
C LEU A 276 2.52 4.03 28.89
N ALA A 277 2.57 4.99 29.83
CA ALA A 277 2.71 4.70 31.25
C ALA A 277 1.48 3.98 31.82
N ALA A 278 0.29 4.31 31.34
CA ALA A 278 -0.95 3.62 31.72
C ALA A 278 -0.99 2.19 31.17
N LEU A 279 -0.38 1.97 29.99
CA LEU A 279 -0.22 0.67 29.33
C LEU A 279 0.92 -0.19 29.89
N GLY A 280 1.57 0.26 30.97
CA GLY A 280 2.51 -0.53 31.74
C GLY A 280 3.99 -0.33 31.39
N LEU A 281 4.32 0.56 30.44
CA LEU A 281 5.71 0.89 30.14
C LEU A 281 6.32 1.82 31.21
N ASN A 282 7.62 1.64 31.45
CA ASN A 282 8.39 2.57 32.28
C ASN A 282 8.89 3.76 31.46
N GLY A 283 9.50 4.75 32.13
CA GLY A 283 9.95 5.97 31.46
C GLY A 283 11.04 5.78 30.40
N LYS A 284 11.87 4.73 30.47
CA LYS A 284 12.85 4.43 29.42
C LYS A 284 12.15 3.82 28.20
N GLU A 285 11.38 2.77 28.42
CA GLU A 285 10.66 2.04 27.38
C GLU A 285 9.68 2.96 26.63
N ALA A 286 8.94 3.80 27.36
CA ALA A 286 7.99 4.73 26.76
C ALA A 286 8.67 5.79 25.89
N ARG A 287 9.86 6.30 26.29
CA ARG A 287 10.64 7.22 25.47
C ARG A 287 11.16 6.54 24.22
N ASP A 288 11.77 5.36 24.35
CA ASP A 288 12.33 4.60 23.23
C ASP A 288 11.24 4.28 22.19
N LEU A 289 10.04 3.87 22.64
CA LEU A 289 8.87 3.63 21.78
C LEU A 289 8.40 4.91 21.09
N LYS A 290 8.20 5.99 21.86
CA LYS A 290 7.72 7.28 21.35
C LYS A 290 8.67 7.85 20.29
N GLU A 291 9.97 7.88 20.57
CA GLU A 291 10.99 8.41 19.66
C GLU A 291 11.02 7.64 18.34
N TYR A 292 10.90 6.31 18.41
CA TYR A 292 10.81 5.49 17.21
C TYR A 292 9.54 5.81 16.40
N TRP A 293 8.35 5.73 17.01
CA TRP A 293 7.10 5.86 16.26
C TRP A 293 6.87 7.27 15.72
N ILE A 294 7.20 8.33 16.47
CA ILE A 294 7.11 9.70 15.94
C ILE A 294 7.97 9.89 14.69
N LYS A 295 9.15 9.25 14.65
CA LYS A 295 10.05 9.35 13.49
C LYS A 295 9.56 8.51 12.29
N ASN A 296 8.86 7.40 12.54
CA ASN A 296 8.54 6.41 11.50
C ASN A 296 7.07 6.44 11.05
N LEU A 297 6.21 7.23 11.68
CA LEU A 297 4.85 7.49 11.22
C LEU A 297 4.85 8.68 10.25
N LYS A 298 4.40 8.43 9.02
CA LYS A 298 4.27 9.45 7.97
C LYS A 298 3.28 10.55 8.38
N PRO A 299 3.39 11.77 7.84
CA PRO A 299 2.38 12.80 8.05
C PRO A 299 0.98 12.32 7.61
N ALA A 300 -0.02 12.51 8.47
CA ALA A 300 -1.43 12.22 8.20
C ALA A 300 -2.31 13.26 8.93
N LYS A 301 -3.61 13.36 8.63
CA LYS A 301 -4.52 14.19 9.44
C LYS A 301 -4.70 13.58 10.82
N TYR A 302 -5.09 12.31 10.85
CA TYR A 302 -5.27 11.53 12.07
C TYR A 302 -4.63 10.15 11.92
N TYR A 303 -4.41 9.52 13.06
CA TYR A 303 -4.08 8.11 13.17
C TYR A 303 -5.12 7.39 14.01
N VAL A 304 -5.68 6.32 13.45
CA VAL A 304 -6.34 5.28 14.24
C VAL A 304 -5.24 4.46 14.90
N ILE A 305 -5.27 4.42 16.23
CA ILE A 305 -4.34 3.65 17.04
C ILE A 305 -5.12 2.56 17.77
N LYS A 306 -4.70 1.31 17.62
CA LYS A 306 -5.30 0.16 18.29
C LYS A 306 -4.25 -0.69 19.00
N LEU A 307 -4.67 -1.41 20.03
CA LEU A 307 -3.87 -2.48 20.61
C LEU A 307 -4.06 -3.73 19.75
N LEU A 308 -2.97 -4.41 19.39
CA LEU A 308 -3.09 -5.74 18.80
C LEU A 308 -3.64 -6.72 19.85
N ASP A 309 -4.51 -7.63 19.40
CA ASP A 309 -5.07 -8.64 20.28
C ASP A 309 -3.97 -9.55 20.87
N ARG A 310 -4.12 -9.92 22.13
CA ARG A 310 -3.10 -10.70 22.83
C ARG A 310 -2.96 -12.12 22.27
N ASN A 311 -4.06 -12.76 21.89
CA ASN A 311 -4.03 -14.09 21.30
C ASN A 311 -3.33 -14.03 19.95
N PHE A 312 -3.64 -13.01 19.14
CA PHE A 312 -2.94 -12.76 17.88
C PHE A 312 -1.42 -12.67 18.06
N ILE A 313 -0.94 -11.89 19.04
CA ILE A 313 0.50 -11.75 19.31
C ILE A 313 1.10 -13.07 19.84
N ASP A 314 0.40 -13.80 20.72
CA ASP A 314 0.91 -15.04 21.32
C ASP A 314 0.94 -16.21 20.31
N GLU A 315 0.10 -16.18 19.27
CA GLU A 315 0.08 -17.14 18.16
C GLU A 315 1.10 -16.82 17.07
N ASN A 316 1.25 -15.54 16.71
CA ASN A 316 2.04 -15.15 15.54
C ASN A 316 3.47 -14.67 15.88
N LEU A 317 3.72 -14.29 17.13
CA LEU A 317 4.99 -13.78 17.62
C LEU A 317 5.35 -14.43 18.95
N LYS A 318 5.30 -15.76 19.03
CA LYS A 318 5.38 -16.47 20.32
C LYS A 318 6.75 -16.26 20.98
N LEU A 319 6.74 -15.54 22.10
CA LEU A 319 7.93 -15.19 22.88
C LEU A 319 8.21 -16.22 23.98
N GLN A 320 9.32 -16.94 23.85
CA GLN A 320 9.78 -17.95 24.82
C GLN A 320 11.03 -17.44 25.54
N VAL A 321 10.99 -17.36 26.87
CA VAL A 321 12.10 -16.86 27.69
C VAL A 321 12.45 -17.86 28.80
N SER A 322 13.74 -18.15 28.95
CA SER A 322 14.27 -19.02 30.01
C SER A 322 15.45 -18.34 30.74
N PRO A 323 15.47 -18.28 32.08
CA PRO A 323 14.45 -18.79 33.01
C PRO A 323 13.11 -18.05 32.86
N THR A 324 12.02 -18.73 33.22
CA THR A 324 10.67 -18.17 33.03
C THR A 324 10.50 -16.87 33.81
N PRO A 325 10.18 -15.75 33.13
CA PRO A 325 9.92 -14.49 33.81
C PRO A 325 8.62 -14.56 34.61
N GLN A 326 8.59 -13.89 35.77
CA GLN A 326 7.36 -13.76 36.56
C GLN A 326 6.43 -12.67 36.01
N THR A 327 6.98 -11.71 35.25
CA THR A 327 6.20 -10.66 34.61
C THR A 327 6.55 -10.57 33.13
N VAL A 328 5.54 -10.61 32.26
CA VAL A 328 5.68 -10.34 30.81
C VAL A 328 4.69 -9.24 30.43
N ILE A 329 5.21 -8.17 29.84
CA ILE A 329 4.41 -7.05 29.30
C ILE A 329 4.65 -7.02 27.80
N ARG A 330 3.60 -7.19 27.00
CA ARG A 330 3.67 -7.11 25.53
C ARG A 330 2.75 -5.98 25.06
N LEU A 331 3.31 -4.95 24.45
CA LEU A 331 2.58 -3.79 23.93
C LEU A 331 2.87 -3.63 22.44
N MET A 332 2.02 -4.22 21.60
CA MET A 332 2.07 -4.02 20.16
C MET A 332 0.95 -3.08 19.74
N LEU A 333 1.32 -2.00 19.05
CA LEU A 333 0.38 -0.99 18.56
C LEU A 333 0.14 -1.18 17.06
N TYR A 334 -1.09 -0.95 16.62
CA TYR A 334 -1.43 -0.82 15.21
C TYR A 334 -1.72 0.64 14.91
N PHE A 335 -1.16 1.15 13.80
CA PHE A 335 -1.32 2.52 13.34
C PHE A 335 -1.89 2.52 11.93
N LYS A 336 -3.06 3.14 11.75
CA LYS A 336 -3.67 3.38 10.44
C LYS A 336 -3.83 4.89 10.20
N PRO A 337 -3.22 5.48 9.17
CA PRO A 337 -3.49 6.86 8.80
C PRO A 337 -4.94 7.00 8.34
N THR A 338 -5.59 8.10 8.68
CA THR A 338 -6.95 8.38 8.22
C THR A 338 -7.20 9.88 8.11
N ASP A 339 -8.07 10.23 7.16
CA ASP A 339 -8.59 11.57 6.98
C ASP A 339 -9.88 11.83 7.78
N HIS A 340 -10.48 10.75 8.32
CA HIS A 340 -11.71 10.81 9.09
C HIS A 340 -11.44 10.82 10.59
N PHE A 341 -12.11 11.71 11.32
CA PHE A 341 -12.08 11.71 12.77
C PHE A 341 -13.24 10.90 13.33
N ASP A 342 -12.94 9.73 13.88
CA ASP A 342 -13.91 8.89 14.59
C ASP A 342 -13.72 8.92 16.11
N ILE A 343 -14.80 8.74 16.87
CA ILE A 343 -14.72 8.60 18.32
C ILE A 343 -14.71 7.11 18.67
N LEU A 344 -13.52 6.58 18.84
CA LEU A 344 -13.33 5.22 19.34
C LEU A 344 -13.35 5.16 20.87
N LYS A 345 -13.87 4.06 21.40
CA LYS A 345 -13.82 3.78 22.83
C LYS A 345 -12.39 3.39 23.20
N ALA A 346 -11.76 4.23 24.01
CA ALA A 346 -10.41 3.96 24.51
C ALA A 346 -10.37 2.66 25.36
N PRO A 347 -9.39 1.77 25.12
CA PRO A 347 -9.26 0.55 25.90
C PRO A 347 -8.85 0.87 27.34
N LYS A 348 -9.35 0.04 28.27
CA LYS A 348 -9.04 0.19 29.70
C LYS A 348 -7.64 -0.36 29.99
N PRO A 349 -6.67 0.48 30.41
CA PRO A 349 -5.33 -0.01 30.67
C PRO A 349 -5.34 -0.98 31.86
N GLN A 350 -4.77 -2.17 31.68
CA GLN A 350 -4.46 -3.05 32.80
C GLN A 350 -3.06 -2.73 33.31
N LYS A 351 -2.97 -2.07 34.47
CA LYS A 351 -1.68 -1.84 35.13
C LYS A 351 -1.12 -3.18 35.62
N THR A 352 -0.08 -3.67 34.96
CA THR A 352 0.69 -4.84 35.42
C THR A 352 1.70 -4.43 36.49
N VAL A 353 1.63 -5.05 37.68
CA VAL A 353 2.64 -4.88 38.72
C VAL A 353 3.86 -5.71 38.35
N ARG A 354 5.04 -5.06 38.25
CA ARG A 354 6.29 -5.74 37.92
C ARG A 354 6.84 -6.49 39.13
N VAL A 355 6.83 -7.82 39.06
CA VAL A 355 7.34 -8.72 40.09
C VAL A 355 8.41 -9.65 39.50
N GLY A 356 9.49 -9.86 40.26
CA GLY A 356 10.57 -10.77 39.86
C GLY A 356 11.28 -10.37 38.56
N PHE A 357 11.76 -11.37 37.82
CA PHE A 357 12.29 -11.20 36.48
C PHE A 357 11.16 -10.72 35.55
N THR A 358 11.32 -9.52 35.02
CA THR A 358 10.36 -8.87 34.13
C THR A 358 10.90 -8.81 32.71
N VAL A 359 10.08 -9.22 31.75
CA VAL A 359 10.32 -9.05 30.31
C VAL A 359 9.30 -8.06 29.77
N VAL A 360 9.77 -7.11 28.97
CA VAL A 360 8.90 -6.16 28.27
C VAL A 360 9.20 -6.24 26.79
N GLU A 361 8.17 -6.38 25.99
CA GLU A 361 8.25 -6.28 24.54
C GLU A 361 7.30 -5.21 24.07
N TRP A 362 7.78 -4.31 23.22
CA TRP A 362 6.91 -3.39 22.51
C TRP A 362 7.30 -3.29 21.04
N GLY A 363 6.34 -2.95 20.20
CA GLY A 363 6.51 -2.84 18.75
C GLY A 363 5.19 -2.42 18.11
N GLY A 364 4.99 -2.74 16.83
CA GLY A 364 3.75 -2.41 16.18
C GLY A 364 3.71 -2.66 14.68
N ILE A 365 2.53 -2.47 14.12
CA ILE A 365 2.24 -2.58 12.69
C ILE A 365 1.76 -1.20 12.22
N VAL A 366 2.22 -0.78 11.05
CA VAL A 366 1.69 0.41 10.38
C VAL A 366 1.01 -0.07 9.12
N GLU A 367 -0.26 0.28 8.99
CA GLU A 367 -0.94 0.17 7.71
C GLU A 367 -0.47 1.33 6.83
N ASP A 368 0.24 0.97 5.78
CA ASP A 368 0.77 1.89 4.78
C ASP A 368 -0.01 1.57 3.50
N SER A 369 -0.80 2.51 2.97
CA SER A 369 -1.41 2.39 1.64
C SER A 369 -0.34 2.46 0.54
N ASP A 370 0.78 3.11 0.86
CA ASP A 370 1.98 3.07 0.05
C ASP A 370 2.88 2.02 0.70
N ALA A 371 2.83 0.79 0.20
CA ALA A 371 3.80 -0.22 0.57
C ALA A 371 5.20 0.18 0.08
N ASP A 372 5.81 1.19 0.72
CA ASP A 372 7.22 1.30 1.04
C ASP A 372 7.61 0.22 2.08
N VAL A 373 6.96 -0.94 2.01
CA VAL A 373 7.58 -2.19 2.41
C VAL A 373 8.69 -2.37 1.41
N CYS A 374 9.89 -2.01 1.87
CA CYS A 374 11.17 -2.45 1.37
C CYS A 374 11.07 -3.89 0.83
N LEU A 375 10.69 -4.05 -0.44
CA LEU A 375 11.02 -5.19 -1.27
C LEU A 375 12.52 -5.06 -1.52
N LYS A 376 13.34 -5.30 -0.47
CA LYS A 376 14.60 -5.96 -0.75
C LYS A 376 14.19 -7.32 -1.28
N PRO A 377 14.42 -7.55 -2.57
CA PRO A 377 13.49 -8.29 -3.38
C PRO A 377 13.56 -9.76 -2.99
N ALA A 378 12.42 -10.44 -3.01
CA ALA A 378 12.42 -11.90 -3.15
C ALA A 378 13.28 -12.32 -4.38
N TYR A 379 13.56 -11.40 -5.31
CA TYR A 379 14.28 -11.60 -6.56
C TYR A 379 15.61 -10.82 -6.71
N SER A 380 16.75 -11.49 -6.84
CA SER A 380 18.04 -10.88 -7.22
C SER A 380 18.02 -10.45 -8.69
N LEU A 381 17.84 -9.14 -8.92
CA LEU A 381 17.94 -8.51 -10.24
C LEU A 381 19.35 -7.99 -10.49
N LEU A 382 19.96 -7.28 -9.53
CA LEU A 382 21.32 -6.76 -9.66
C LEU A 382 22.37 -7.76 -9.13
N PRO A 383 23.64 -7.67 -9.59
CA PRO A 383 24.69 -8.58 -9.13
C PRO A 383 24.92 -8.58 -7.62
N ASP A 384 24.72 -7.43 -6.97
CA ASP A 384 24.91 -7.20 -5.53
C ASP A 384 23.67 -7.53 -4.68
N ASP A 385 22.54 -7.90 -5.31
CA ASP A 385 21.36 -8.39 -4.59
C ASP A 385 21.57 -9.84 -4.10
N THR A 386 20.72 -10.31 -3.18
CA THR A 386 20.63 -11.73 -2.79
C THR A 386 19.16 -12.14 -2.80
N GLY A 387 18.84 -13.38 -3.19
CA GLY A 387 17.45 -13.84 -3.35
C GLY A 387 17.26 -14.74 -4.57
N ILE A 388 16.01 -14.98 -4.97
CA ILE A 388 15.65 -15.78 -6.16
C ILE A 388 16.16 -15.07 -7.41
N LEU A 389 16.95 -15.71 -8.26
CA LEU A 389 17.51 -15.01 -9.42
C LEU A 389 16.43 -14.62 -10.42
N LEU A 390 16.45 -13.37 -10.88
CA LEU A 390 15.73 -12.95 -12.07
C LEU A 390 16.62 -13.25 -13.29
N LEU A 391 16.20 -14.21 -14.11
CA LEU A 391 17.03 -14.72 -15.21
C LEU A 391 16.89 -13.81 -16.43
N ARG A 392 17.98 -13.58 -17.15
CA ARG A 392 17.93 -12.96 -18.48
C ARG A 392 17.46 -13.92 -19.57
N ALA A 393 17.84 -15.18 -19.41
CA ALA A 393 17.46 -16.25 -20.33
C ALA A 393 17.56 -17.59 -19.61
N VAL A 394 16.75 -18.53 -20.06
CA VAL A 394 16.81 -19.94 -19.67
C VAL A 394 16.78 -20.77 -20.95
N ASN A 395 17.75 -21.68 -21.09
CA ASN A 395 17.82 -22.59 -22.23
C ASN A 395 17.86 -24.02 -21.70
N VAL A 396 16.96 -24.88 -22.19
CA VAL A 396 16.89 -26.29 -21.84
C VAL A 396 17.07 -27.12 -23.10
N GLY A 397 18.06 -28.01 -23.11
CA GLY A 397 18.29 -28.90 -24.25
C GLY A 397 19.41 -29.89 -23.98
N GLN A 398 19.34 -31.10 -24.57
CA GLN A 398 20.40 -32.11 -24.49
C GLN A 398 20.84 -32.45 -23.04
N HIS A 399 19.89 -32.56 -22.10
CA HIS A 399 20.14 -32.78 -20.66
C HIS A 399 20.95 -31.67 -19.96
N LYS A 400 21.03 -30.50 -20.59
CA LYS A 400 21.64 -29.30 -20.03
C LYS A 400 20.59 -28.21 -19.83
N LEU A 401 20.80 -27.46 -18.77
CA LEU A 401 20.05 -26.27 -18.42
C LEU A 401 21.06 -25.13 -18.27
N SER A 402 20.92 -24.11 -19.09
CA SER A 402 21.76 -22.93 -19.06
C SER A 402 20.92 -21.74 -18.61
N ILE A 403 21.34 -21.07 -17.54
CA ILE A 403 20.73 -19.82 -17.09
C ILE A 403 21.68 -18.66 -17.40
N THR A 404 21.12 -17.52 -17.80
CA THR A 404 21.89 -16.29 -17.98
C THR A 404 21.49 -15.29 -16.90
N VAL A 405 22.45 -14.72 -16.18
CA VAL A 405 22.19 -13.82 -15.04
C VAL A 405 23.09 -12.60 -15.06
N ASN A 406 22.67 -11.54 -14.37
CA ASN A 406 23.53 -10.38 -14.10
C ASN A 406 24.72 -10.77 -13.21
N SER A 407 25.91 -10.24 -13.51
CA SER A 407 27.15 -10.54 -12.79
C SER A 407 28.06 -9.33 -12.77
N GLY A 408 28.70 -9.10 -11.63
CA GLY A 408 29.80 -8.16 -11.41
C GLY A 408 31.16 -8.81 -11.66
N GLY A 409 31.21 -10.08 -12.10
CA GLY A 409 32.41 -10.78 -12.50
C GLY A 409 32.88 -11.88 -11.57
N CYS A 410 32.22 -12.09 -10.43
CA CYS A 410 32.46 -13.27 -9.59
C CYS A 410 31.24 -14.14 -9.37
N THR A 411 30.17 -13.96 -10.16
CA THR A 411 29.09 -14.93 -10.25
C THR A 411 29.54 -16.16 -11.01
N ASP A 412 29.52 -17.31 -10.34
CA ASP A 412 29.71 -18.64 -10.89
C ASP A 412 28.72 -19.65 -10.27
N LYS A 413 28.85 -20.91 -10.68
CA LYS A 413 27.99 -22.00 -10.21
C LYS A 413 28.05 -22.25 -8.70
N ASP A 414 29.17 -21.95 -8.04
CA ASP A 414 29.33 -22.13 -6.60
C ASP A 414 28.69 -20.99 -5.79
N THR A 415 28.47 -19.84 -6.44
CA THR A 415 27.76 -18.69 -5.84
C THR A 415 26.24 -18.75 -5.98
N ILE A 416 25.72 -19.67 -6.80
CA ILE A 416 24.30 -19.84 -7.06
C ILE A 416 23.82 -21.19 -6.53
N LYS A 417 22.85 -21.14 -5.63
CA LYS A 417 22.19 -22.33 -5.12
C LYS A 417 20.99 -22.69 -5.99
N ALA A 418 20.96 -23.93 -6.46
CA ALA A 418 19.76 -24.51 -7.06
C ALA A 418 18.98 -25.27 -5.97
N VAL A 419 17.76 -24.85 -5.71
CA VAL A 419 16.77 -25.58 -4.92
C VAL A 419 15.98 -26.48 -5.87
N VAL A 420 15.91 -27.75 -5.52
CA VAL A 420 15.25 -28.77 -6.34
C VAL A 420 14.10 -29.37 -5.56
N ASN A 421 12.88 -29.19 -6.06
CA ASN A 421 11.69 -29.81 -5.51
C ASN A 421 11.16 -30.86 -6.48
N LYS A 422 10.50 -31.89 -5.95
CA LYS A 422 9.80 -32.89 -6.76
C LYS A 422 8.32 -32.57 -6.70
N ALA A 423 7.73 -32.24 -7.85
CA ALA A 423 6.33 -31.88 -7.96
C ALA A 423 5.47 -33.09 -8.37
N ASP A 424 4.15 -32.95 -8.24
CA ASP A 424 3.19 -33.95 -8.66
C ASP A 424 3.31 -34.22 -10.16
N ALA A 425 3.33 -35.51 -10.50
CA ALA A 425 3.63 -35.94 -11.84
C ALA A 425 2.42 -35.76 -12.77
N ILE A 426 2.63 -35.17 -13.95
CA ILE A 426 1.62 -35.09 -15.02
C ILE A 426 1.21 -36.52 -15.46
N ASP A 427 2.12 -37.49 -15.33
CA ASP A 427 1.93 -38.93 -15.47
C ASP A 427 2.78 -39.65 -14.39
N GLY A 428 2.20 -40.58 -13.63
CA GLY A 428 2.86 -41.30 -12.53
C GLY A 428 4.13 -42.08 -12.90
N GLN A 429 4.45 -42.21 -14.19
CA GLN A 429 5.68 -42.85 -14.69
C GLN A 429 6.84 -41.89 -14.96
N VAL A 430 6.61 -40.57 -14.98
CA VAL A 430 7.63 -39.55 -15.30
C VAL A 430 7.71 -38.51 -14.16
N PRO A 431 8.81 -38.47 -13.38
CA PRO A 431 8.96 -37.48 -12.31
C PRO A 431 9.06 -36.05 -12.87
N VAL A 432 8.40 -35.12 -12.18
CA VAL A 432 8.50 -33.67 -12.43
C VAL A 432 9.42 -33.06 -11.38
N TYR A 433 10.43 -32.32 -11.82
CA TYR A 433 11.37 -31.60 -10.95
C TYR A 433 11.24 -30.10 -11.17
N GLU A 434 11.06 -29.35 -10.09
CA GLU A 434 11.04 -27.89 -10.08
C GLU A 434 12.37 -27.36 -9.59
N LEU A 435 12.95 -26.44 -10.37
CA LEU A 435 14.23 -25.82 -10.11
C LEU A 435 14.05 -24.32 -9.83
N THR A 436 14.57 -23.89 -8.69
CA THR A 436 14.66 -22.47 -8.31
C THR A 436 16.11 -22.12 -8.01
N PHE A 437 16.66 -21.15 -8.74
CA PHE A 437 18.02 -20.65 -8.54
C PHE A 437 18.02 -19.43 -7.63
N LEU A 438 18.91 -19.41 -6.64
CA LEU A 438 19.06 -18.33 -5.68
C LEU A 438 20.52 -17.86 -5.62
N ARG A 439 20.70 -16.55 -5.47
CA ARG A 439 21.97 -15.94 -5.13
C ARG A 439 22.08 -15.82 -3.61
N GLU A 440 22.88 -16.69 -2.99
CA GLU A 440 23.10 -16.67 -1.53
C GLU A 440 24.13 -15.61 -1.09
N LYS A 441 25.01 -15.19 -2.01
CA LYS A 441 26.05 -14.18 -1.76
C LYS A 441 26.04 -13.10 -2.84
N PRO A 442 26.17 -11.82 -2.45
CA PRO A 442 26.24 -10.73 -3.41
C PRO A 442 27.53 -10.81 -4.23
N ASP A 443 27.43 -10.57 -5.54
CA ASP A 443 28.57 -10.39 -6.44
C ASP A 443 29.01 -8.92 -6.38
N LEU A 444 29.96 -8.65 -5.49
CA LEU A 444 30.54 -7.32 -5.27
C LEU A 444 31.72 -7.01 -6.22
N CYS A 445 31.96 -7.86 -7.21
CA CYS A 445 33.00 -7.62 -8.20
C CYS A 445 32.59 -6.48 -9.14
N LYS A 446 33.59 -5.85 -9.79
CA LYS A 446 33.40 -4.63 -10.60
C LYS A 446 33.72 -4.84 -12.08
N ALA A 447 33.59 -6.07 -12.56
CA ALA A 447 33.73 -6.39 -13.98
C ALA A 447 32.46 -5.97 -14.72
N PHE A 448 32.65 -5.35 -15.88
CA PHE A 448 31.57 -4.90 -16.74
C PHE A 448 31.17 -6.03 -17.70
N LEU A 449 30.07 -6.72 -17.38
CA LEU A 449 29.54 -7.86 -18.15
C LEU A 449 28.13 -7.54 -18.65
N PRO A 450 27.98 -6.70 -19.69
CA PRO A 450 26.67 -6.20 -20.13
C PRO A 450 25.77 -7.29 -20.69
N GLU A 451 26.33 -8.40 -21.16
CA GLU A 451 25.62 -9.58 -21.68
C GLU A 451 25.16 -10.54 -20.56
N GLY A 452 25.60 -10.32 -19.32
CA GLY A 452 25.45 -11.28 -18.23
C GLY A 452 26.43 -12.46 -18.33
N VAL A 453 26.30 -13.41 -17.41
CA VAL A 453 27.09 -14.64 -17.37
C VAL A 453 26.16 -15.82 -17.55
N VAL A 454 26.58 -16.77 -18.40
CA VAL A 454 25.88 -18.04 -18.61
C VAL A 454 26.42 -19.06 -17.61
N ILE A 455 25.51 -19.77 -16.95
CA ILE A 455 25.84 -20.82 -15.98
C ILE A 455 25.15 -22.09 -16.43
N ASP A 456 25.97 -23.11 -16.66
CA ASP A 456 25.54 -24.39 -17.20
C ASP A 456 25.41 -25.45 -16.11
N TYR A 457 24.25 -26.11 -16.12
CA TYR A 457 23.92 -27.26 -15.29
C TYR A 457 23.68 -28.49 -16.18
N ASP A 458 24.36 -29.58 -15.86
CA ASP A 458 24.13 -30.93 -16.35
C ASP A 458 23.11 -31.60 -15.43
N LEU A 459 21.90 -31.84 -15.93
CA LEU A 459 20.75 -32.24 -15.11
C LEU A 459 20.95 -33.61 -14.44
N GLU A 460 21.78 -34.49 -15.01
CA GLU A 460 22.13 -35.78 -14.40
C GLU A 460 23.25 -35.62 -13.36
N LYS A 461 24.34 -34.93 -13.71
CA LYS A 461 25.50 -34.83 -12.82
C LYS A 461 25.30 -33.90 -11.64
N ASP A 462 24.60 -32.78 -11.86
CA ASP A 462 24.44 -31.74 -10.85
C ASP A 462 23.22 -31.98 -9.95
N PHE A 463 22.15 -32.54 -10.50
CA PHE A 463 20.88 -32.74 -9.78
C PHE A 463 20.45 -34.21 -9.66
N GLY A 464 21.13 -35.15 -10.33
CA GLY A 464 20.81 -36.58 -10.24
C GLY A 464 19.57 -37.00 -11.02
N PHE A 465 19.10 -36.20 -12.00
CA PHE A 465 17.88 -36.51 -12.74
C PHE A 465 18.06 -37.68 -13.69
N LYS A 466 17.18 -38.68 -13.57
CA LYS A 466 17.20 -39.90 -14.39
C LYS A 466 16.09 -39.86 -15.42
N MET A 467 16.45 -40.04 -16.69
CA MET A 467 15.50 -40.03 -17.80
C MET A 467 14.51 -41.22 -17.73
N PRO A 468 13.24 -41.04 -18.14
CA PRO A 468 12.61 -39.77 -18.56
C PRO A 468 12.23 -38.89 -17.36
N TYR A 469 12.29 -37.56 -17.51
CA TYR A 469 11.85 -36.59 -16.52
C TYR A 469 11.23 -35.34 -17.17
N VAL A 470 10.45 -34.58 -16.40
CA VAL A 470 10.01 -33.21 -16.72
C VAL A 470 10.77 -32.25 -15.80
N VAL A 471 11.21 -31.12 -16.34
CA VAL A 471 11.85 -30.06 -15.56
C VAL A 471 11.06 -28.76 -15.73
N THR A 472 10.81 -28.07 -14.62
CA THR A 472 10.19 -26.75 -14.59
C THR A 472 11.17 -25.81 -13.91
N VAL A 473 11.49 -24.67 -14.52
CA VAL A 473 12.29 -23.61 -13.88
C VAL A 473 11.32 -22.56 -13.39
N THR A 474 11.30 -22.31 -12.08
CA THR A 474 10.32 -21.41 -11.45
C THR A 474 10.82 -19.97 -11.31
N ASN A 475 12.09 -19.71 -11.65
CA ASN A 475 12.61 -18.36 -11.69
C ASN A 475 11.94 -17.53 -12.80
N PRO A 476 11.52 -16.29 -12.51
CA PRO A 476 11.06 -15.37 -13.54
C PRO A 476 12.20 -15.08 -14.53
N VAL A 477 11.82 -14.87 -15.79
CA VAL A 477 12.74 -14.54 -16.88
C VAL A 477 12.40 -13.14 -17.38
N LEU A 478 13.33 -12.20 -17.20
CA LEU A 478 13.29 -10.86 -17.78
C LEU A 478 14.33 -10.78 -18.90
N PRO A 479 13.93 -10.91 -20.17
CA PRO A 479 14.86 -10.85 -21.28
C PRO A 479 15.41 -9.43 -21.44
N ILE A 480 16.72 -9.28 -21.24
CA ILE A 480 17.44 -8.01 -21.35
C ILE A 480 18.34 -8.07 -22.58
N VAL A 481 18.15 -7.13 -23.53
CA VAL A 481 18.95 -7.02 -24.76
C VAL A 481 20.24 -6.23 -24.54
N LYS A 482 21.23 -6.46 -25.41
CA LYS A 482 22.58 -5.86 -25.37
C LYS A 482 22.60 -4.33 -25.25
N ASP A 483 21.59 -3.65 -25.79
CA ASP A 483 21.49 -2.20 -25.84
C ASP A 483 20.80 -1.60 -24.59
N GLU A 484 20.26 -2.44 -23.70
CA GLU A 484 19.63 -2.05 -22.42
C GLU A 484 20.22 -2.83 -21.25
N PRO A 485 21.50 -2.65 -20.91
CA PRO A 485 22.14 -3.38 -19.82
C PRO A 485 21.42 -3.22 -18.45
N TYR A 486 21.70 -4.11 -17.49
CA TYR A 486 20.99 -4.08 -16.19
C TYR A 486 21.13 -2.76 -15.41
N PHE A 487 22.17 -1.97 -15.67
CA PHE A 487 22.35 -0.62 -15.10
C PHE A 487 21.60 0.49 -15.85
N THR A 488 20.97 0.21 -16.99
CA THR A 488 19.86 1.04 -17.51
C THR A 488 18.52 0.69 -16.88
N ILE A 489 18.40 -0.49 -16.24
CA ILE A 489 17.25 -0.84 -15.39
C ILE A 489 17.45 -0.30 -13.96
N SER A 490 18.69 0.01 -13.55
CA SER A 490 18.94 0.65 -12.26
C SER A 490 18.43 2.09 -12.16
N SER A 491 17.94 2.72 -13.23
CA SER A 491 17.14 3.94 -13.13
C SER A 491 15.69 3.69 -12.68
N ILE A 492 15.25 2.42 -12.59
CA ILE A 492 14.00 1.99 -11.93
C ILE A 492 14.22 1.78 -10.42
N ARG A 493 15.48 1.61 -9.96
CA ARG A 493 15.83 1.94 -8.58
C ARG A 493 15.76 3.47 -8.48
N ILE A 494 14.60 4.00 -8.11
CA ILE A 494 14.62 5.23 -7.32
C ILE A 494 15.59 4.94 -6.16
N GLU A 495 16.63 5.76 -6.07
CA GLU A 495 17.71 5.66 -5.09
C GLU A 495 17.13 5.61 -3.67
N ILE A 496 17.00 4.41 -3.11
CA ILE A 496 17.03 4.19 -1.67
C ILE A 496 18.36 3.50 -1.34
N GLU A 497 19.46 4.12 -1.75
CA GLU A 497 20.56 4.23 -0.80
C GLU A 497 20.18 5.38 0.12
N GLU A 498 20.10 5.12 1.44
CA GLU A 498 20.17 6.22 2.40
C GLU A 498 21.38 7.07 1.99
N PRO A 499 21.21 8.33 1.59
CA PRO A 499 22.34 9.21 1.65
C PRO A 499 22.67 9.25 3.12
N LYS A 500 23.84 8.73 3.50
CA LYS A 500 24.61 9.47 4.49
C LYS A 500 24.59 10.88 3.96
N ALA A 501 23.82 11.75 4.60
CA ALA A 501 23.72 13.15 4.24
C ALA A 501 25.15 13.71 4.18
N THR A 502 25.70 13.75 2.97
CA THR A 502 26.70 14.73 2.63
C THR A 502 25.93 16.04 2.59
N SER A 503 26.51 17.11 3.13
CA SER A 503 25.88 18.44 3.16
C SER A 503 25.25 18.82 1.83
N ASP A 504 25.86 18.38 0.74
CA ASP A 504 25.64 18.86 -0.62
C ASP A 504 24.27 18.49 -1.22
N ALA A 505 23.68 17.32 -0.89
CA ALA A 505 22.38 16.91 -1.44
C ALA A 505 21.18 17.55 -0.69
N GLN A 506 21.30 17.68 0.64
CA GLN A 506 20.34 18.47 1.42
C GLN A 506 20.41 19.95 1.01
N ASP A 507 21.62 20.46 0.78
CA ASP A 507 21.85 21.81 0.29
C ASP A 507 21.20 22.03 -1.09
N TYR A 508 21.27 21.05 -2.01
CA TYR A 508 20.63 21.13 -3.32
C TYR A 508 19.10 21.33 -3.24
N TYR A 509 18.37 20.47 -2.52
CA TYR A 509 16.91 20.62 -2.42
C TYR A 509 16.51 21.88 -1.66
N VAL A 510 17.29 22.28 -0.65
CA VAL A 510 17.06 23.56 0.04
C VAL A 510 17.28 24.74 -0.93
N MET A 511 18.30 24.69 -1.78
CA MET A 511 18.56 25.70 -2.82
C MET A 511 17.47 25.71 -3.90
N LEU A 512 17.02 24.55 -4.38
CA LEU A 512 15.94 24.42 -5.36
C LEU A 512 14.64 25.01 -4.81
N LYS A 513 14.20 24.58 -3.62
CA LYS A 513 12.97 25.09 -2.99
C LYS A 513 13.04 26.59 -2.73
N LYS A 514 14.21 27.10 -2.30
CA LYS A 514 14.44 28.54 -2.18
C LYS A 514 14.31 29.25 -3.52
N GLY A 515 14.93 28.72 -4.57
CA GLY A 515 14.86 29.27 -5.93
C GLY A 515 13.44 29.30 -6.49
N LEU A 516 12.64 28.26 -6.21
CA LEU A 516 11.23 28.19 -6.60
C LEU A 516 10.36 29.20 -5.83
N ILE A 517 10.58 29.37 -4.52
CA ILE A 517 9.94 30.44 -3.73
C ILE A 517 10.30 31.80 -4.32
N ASP A 518 11.59 32.09 -4.53
CA ASP A 518 12.07 33.37 -5.03
C ASP A 518 11.53 33.68 -6.44
N ALA A 519 11.46 32.66 -7.31
CA ALA A 519 10.85 32.77 -8.64
C ALA A 519 9.35 33.05 -8.57
N THR A 520 8.63 32.40 -7.66
CA THR A 520 7.19 32.62 -7.44
C THR A 520 6.93 34.04 -6.92
N VAL A 521 7.70 34.49 -5.92
CA VAL A 521 7.67 35.87 -5.40
C VAL A 521 7.90 36.87 -6.53
N ARG A 522 8.89 36.61 -7.40
CA ARG A 522 9.20 37.48 -8.53
C ARG A 522 8.08 37.49 -9.56
N ALA A 523 7.50 36.34 -9.90
CA ALA A 523 6.36 36.23 -10.80
C ALA A 523 5.17 37.06 -10.28
N ILE A 524 4.85 36.94 -8.99
CA ILE A 524 3.79 37.73 -8.34
C ILE A 524 4.08 39.23 -8.43
N ARG A 525 5.32 39.67 -8.16
CA ARG A 525 5.71 41.09 -8.29
C ARG A 525 5.60 41.60 -9.72
N LEU A 526 5.99 40.80 -10.72
CA LEU A 526 5.85 41.16 -12.13
C LEU A 526 4.37 41.30 -12.53
N GLU A 527 3.49 40.42 -12.01
CA GLU A 527 2.05 40.51 -12.26
C GLU A 527 1.41 41.71 -11.56
N ILE A 528 1.81 42.04 -10.32
CA ILE A 528 1.36 43.27 -9.66
C ILE A 528 1.72 44.49 -10.51
N ASN A 529 2.98 44.60 -10.95
CA ASN A 529 3.42 45.70 -11.80
C ASN A 529 2.63 45.77 -13.12
N ARG A 530 2.34 44.60 -13.73
CA ARG A 530 1.53 44.49 -14.95
C ARG A 530 0.11 45.02 -14.73
N TYR A 531 -0.54 44.63 -13.63
CA TYR A 531 -1.90 45.09 -13.31
C TYR A 531 -1.93 46.57 -12.95
N GLU A 532 -0.92 47.08 -12.22
CA GLU A 532 -0.80 48.51 -11.88
C GLU A 532 -0.74 49.38 -13.14
N ALA A 533 0.05 48.96 -14.13
CA ALA A 533 0.19 49.62 -15.43
C ALA A 533 -1.02 49.41 -16.37
N SER A 534 -1.95 48.52 -16.03
CA SER A 534 -3.09 48.17 -16.88
C SER A 534 -4.33 49.05 -16.65
N ASN A 535 -5.24 48.97 -17.63
CA ASN A 535 -6.60 49.54 -17.56
C ASN A 535 -7.66 48.48 -17.22
N HIS A 536 -7.28 47.34 -16.64
CA HIS A 536 -8.24 46.30 -16.23
C HIS A 536 -9.24 46.85 -15.20
N SER A 537 -10.53 46.54 -15.40
CA SER A 537 -11.62 46.99 -14.54
C SER A 537 -11.55 46.43 -13.12
N ASP A 538 -10.98 45.25 -12.96
CA ASP A 538 -10.83 44.49 -11.72
C ASP A 538 -9.41 44.57 -11.12
N LYS A 539 -8.56 45.48 -11.62
CA LYS A 539 -7.13 45.52 -11.24
C LYS A 539 -6.88 45.66 -9.74
N GLN A 540 -7.71 46.40 -9.00
CA GLN A 540 -7.52 46.61 -7.57
C GLN A 540 -7.77 45.33 -6.76
N GLU A 541 -8.76 44.54 -7.16
CA GLU A 541 -9.08 43.25 -6.55
C GLU A 541 -7.94 42.25 -6.80
N LYS A 542 -7.48 42.16 -8.05
CA LYS A 542 -6.36 41.29 -8.43
C LYS A 542 -5.07 41.67 -7.73
N ILE A 543 -4.74 42.96 -7.65
CA ILE A 543 -3.58 43.43 -6.87
C ILE A 543 -3.73 43.07 -5.39
N GLY A 544 -4.95 43.15 -4.84
CA GLY A 544 -5.24 42.72 -3.46
C GLY A 544 -4.93 41.24 -3.22
N TYR A 545 -5.45 40.36 -4.08
CA TYR A 545 -5.17 38.92 -4.05
C TYR A 545 -3.66 38.63 -4.16
N LEU A 546 -3.01 39.24 -5.15
CA LEU A 546 -1.57 39.05 -5.38
C LEU A 546 -0.70 39.54 -4.22
N LYS A 547 -1.12 40.60 -3.51
CA LYS A 547 -0.41 41.05 -2.29
C LYS A 547 -0.53 40.04 -1.15
N GLY A 548 -1.66 39.34 -1.03
CA GLY A 548 -1.84 38.24 -0.08
C GLY A 548 -0.91 37.06 -0.39
N GLU A 549 -0.91 36.62 -1.65
CA GLU A 549 0.00 35.56 -2.11
C GLU A 549 1.47 35.96 -2.01
N LEU A 550 1.80 37.22 -2.30
CA LEU A 550 3.16 37.75 -2.13
C LEU A 550 3.62 37.61 -0.67
N ALA A 551 2.79 38.01 0.29
CA ALA A 551 3.11 37.87 1.71
C ALA A 551 3.24 36.40 2.13
N ARG A 552 2.41 35.50 1.56
CA ARG A 552 2.46 34.05 1.80
C ARG A 552 3.81 33.47 1.38
N PHE A 553 4.28 33.77 0.17
CA PHE A 553 5.56 33.24 -0.33
C PHE A 553 6.78 33.95 0.26
N GLU A 554 6.73 35.26 0.52
CA GLU A 554 7.84 35.98 1.19
C GLU A 554 8.08 35.49 2.62
N GLY A 555 7.05 34.99 3.31
CA GLY A 555 7.14 34.39 4.65
C GLY A 555 7.43 32.89 4.66
N MET A 556 7.45 32.22 3.51
CA MET A 556 7.57 30.77 3.39
C MET A 556 9.03 30.31 3.55
N LYS A 557 9.26 29.26 4.35
CA LYS A 557 10.58 28.63 4.45
C LYS A 557 10.71 27.53 3.41
N PRO A 558 11.93 27.24 2.90
CA PRO A 558 12.15 26.16 1.92
C PRO A 558 11.59 24.80 2.38
N GLN A 559 11.66 24.48 3.67
CA GLN A 559 11.09 23.26 4.23
C GLN A 559 9.57 23.12 4.04
N ASP A 560 8.84 24.23 3.94
CA ASP A 560 7.38 24.27 3.85
C ASP A 560 6.90 24.27 2.38
N TYR A 561 7.82 24.39 1.41
CA TYR A 561 7.52 24.34 -0.02
C TYR A 561 7.41 22.88 -0.51
N VAL A 562 6.28 22.57 -1.13
CA VAL A 562 5.93 21.23 -1.62
C VAL A 562 6.36 21.09 -3.09
N LEU A 563 7.07 20.01 -3.43
CA LEU A 563 7.59 19.76 -4.78
C LEU A 563 6.71 18.81 -5.61
N GLU A 564 5.93 17.95 -4.98
CA GLU A 564 5.11 16.93 -5.63
C GLU A 564 3.71 16.88 -5.00
N THR A 565 2.72 16.53 -5.82
CA THR A 565 1.34 16.36 -5.34
C THR A 565 1.28 15.05 -4.54
N PRO A 566 0.73 15.03 -3.31
CA PRO A 566 0.52 13.78 -2.60
C PRO A 566 -0.33 12.81 -3.45
N GLU A 567 0.12 11.56 -3.58
CA GLU A 567 -0.62 10.52 -4.32
C GLU A 567 -2.00 10.32 -3.68
N GLY A 568 -3.07 10.35 -4.49
CA GLY A 568 -4.46 10.24 -4.04
C GLY A 568 -5.38 11.41 -4.40
N GLN A 569 -4.86 12.53 -4.92
CA GLN A 569 -5.70 13.57 -5.53
C GLN A 569 -5.84 13.35 -7.05
N ASN A 570 -6.78 12.49 -7.44
CA ASN A 570 -7.32 12.51 -8.79
C ASN A 570 -8.09 13.83 -8.99
N GLY A 571 -7.44 14.81 -9.61
CA GLY A 571 -8.01 15.58 -10.71
C GLY A 571 -9.20 16.53 -10.52
N ASP A 572 -9.88 16.61 -9.36
CA ASP A 572 -11.14 17.41 -9.29
C ASP A 572 -11.25 18.43 -8.15
N GLU A 573 -10.24 18.64 -7.31
CA GLU A 573 -10.21 19.80 -6.40
C GLU A 573 -8.86 20.52 -6.46
N ASN A 574 -8.72 21.38 -7.47
CA ASN A 574 -7.65 22.37 -7.51
C ASN A 574 -8.01 23.51 -6.55
N PRO A 575 -7.16 23.90 -5.57
CA PRO A 575 -7.42 25.06 -4.70
C PRO A 575 -7.54 26.41 -5.42
N LEU A 576 -7.56 26.41 -6.76
CA LEU A 576 -7.78 27.54 -7.65
C LEU A 576 -9.25 27.76 -8.03
N ASP A 577 -10.20 26.97 -7.52
CA ASP A 577 -11.60 27.03 -7.95
C ASP A 577 -12.41 28.25 -7.50
N ASP A 578 -11.83 29.14 -6.65
CA ASP A 578 -12.47 30.42 -6.31
C ASP A 578 -11.92 31.63 -7.12
N PHE A 579 -10.84 31.45 -7.91
CA PHE A 579 -10.30 32.48 -8.82
C PHE A 579 -9.98 31.95 -10.23
N GLY A 580 -10.58 30.82 -10.61
CA GLY A 580 -10.25 30.02 -11.79
C GLY A 580 -9.70 30.79 -12.99
N LYS A 581 -8.35 30.79 -13.13
CA LYS A 581 -7.54 30.79 -14.38
C LYS A 581 -6.09 31.27 -14.24
N PHE A 582 -5.65 31.86 -13.12
CA PHE A 582 -4.26 32.34 -12.95
C PHE A 582 -3.82 32.37 -11.47
N GLY A 583 -2.52 32.30 -11.19
CA GLY A 583 -1.97 32.30 -9.83
C GLY A 583 -0.71 31.44 -9.64
N PRO A 584 -0.11 31.43 -8.44
CA PRO A 584 1.03 30.58 -8.11
C PRO A 584 0.70 29.08 -8.22
N LEU A 585 1.68 28.28 -8.66
CA LEU A 585 1.58 26.82 -8.76
C LEU A 585 2.47 26.21 -7.66
N MET A 586 1.83 25.51 -6.71
CA MET A 586 2.51 24.77 -5.65
C MET A 586 1.70 23.50 -5.36
N PRO A 587 2.20 22.30 -5.68
CA PRO A 587 3.53 22.05 -6.25
C PRO A 587 3.71 22.64 -7.65
N PRO A 588 4.95 23.00 -8.06
CA PRO A 588 5.20 23.47 -9.41
C PRO A 588 5.04 22.32 -10.41
N GLU A 589 4.62 22.63 -11.63
CA GLU A 589 4.59 21.62 -12.68
C GLU A 589 6.00 21.46 -13.28
N GLU A 590 6.64 20.31 -13.07
CA GLU A 590 7.96 19.98 -13.63
C GLU A 590 7.83 19.43 -15.06
N ARG A 591 8.69 19.92 -15.97
CA ARG A 591 8.80 19.43 -17.35
C ARG A 591 10.26 19.38 -17.79
N GLU A 592 10.63 18.37 -18.55
CA GLU A 592 11.88 18.39 -19.31
C GLU A 592 11.69 19.18 -20.61
N ALA A 593 12.55 20.16 -20.86
CA ALA A 593 12.43 21.03 -22.03
C ALA A 593 13.80 21.32 -22.65
N GLU A 594 13.84 21.37 -23.99
CA GLU A 594 14.99 21.95 -24.70
C GLU A 594 14.74 23.44 -24.89
N VAL A 595 15.50 24.27 -24.18
CA VAL A 595 15.42 25.74 -24.27
C VAL A 595 16.43 26.26 -25.28
N ILE A 596 16.02 27.25 -26.07
CA ILE A 596 16.83 27.92 -27.08
C ILE A 596 17.14 29.33 -26.56
N VAL A 597 18.39 29.57 -26.21
CA VAL A 597 18.87 30.87 -25.75
C VAL A 597 19.54 31.57 -26.91
N THR A 598 18.94 32.65 -27.43
CA THR A 598 19.50 33.43 -28.55
C THR A 598 20.32 34.63 -28.06
N ASP A 599 19.92 35.22 -26.95
CA ASP A 599 20.47 36.45 -26.36
C ASP A 599 20.53 36.29 -24.82
N GLU A 600 21.10 37.27 -24.10
CA GLU A 600 21.12 37.25 -22.63
C GLU A 600 19.68 37.23 -22.06
N LEU A 601 19.39 36.27 -21.18
CA LEU A 601 18.09 36.14 -20.54
C LEU A 601 17.96 37.11 -19.35
N GLU A 602 16.85 37.83 -19.32
CA GLU A 602 16.47 38.67 -18.18
C GLU A 602 15.16 38.17 -17.55
N TYR A 603 14.94 38.53 -16.29
CA TYR A 603 13.67 38.26 -15.62
C TYR A 603 12.48 38.88 -16.37
N GLY A 604 11.47 38.07 -16.65
CA GLY A 604 10.27 38.42 -17.41
C GLY A 604 10.38 38.22 -18.93
N SER A 605 11.58 37.96 -19.46
CA SER A 605 11.79 37.64 -20.88
C SER A 605 11.11 36.33 -21.27
N ILE A 606 10.69 36.22 -22.55
CA ILE A 606 10.10 34.99 -23.08
C ILE A 606 11.21 33.98 -23.37
N LEU A 607 11.15 32.84 -22.71
CA LEU A 607 12.01 31.70 -22.93
C LEU A 607 11.52 30.92 -24.14
N THR A 608 12.37 30.77 -25.15
CA THR A 608 12.04 29.94 -26.32
C THR A 608 12.26 28.47 -25.99
N VAL A 609 11.21 27.66 -26.10
CA VAL A 609 11.28 26.20 -25.92
C VAL A 609 11.10 25.52 -27.29
N THR A 610 11.87 24.47 -27.57
CA THR A 610 11.74 23.69 -28.80
C THR A 610 10.31 23.17 -28.97
N GLY A 611 9.69 23.45 -30.12
CA GLY A 611 8.29 23.09 -30.41
C GLY A 611 7.26 24.16 -30.06
N MET A 612 7.67 25.30 -29.47
CA MET A 612 6.76 26.42 -29.18
C MET A 612 6.18 27.03 -30.46
N THR A 613 4.86 27.23 -30.48
CA THR A 613 4.16 27.82 -31.63
C THR A 613 3.97 29.34 -31.47
N ARG A 614 3.57 30.04 -32.53
CA ARG A 614 3.18 31.46 -32.46
C ARG A 614 1.95 31.71 -31.56
N SER A 615 1.20 30.67 -31.23
CA SER A 615 -0.01 30.72 -30.40
C SER A 615 0.23 30.19 -28.99
N GLY A 616 1.48 30.03 -28.56
CA GLY A 616 1.85 29.50 -27.25
C GLY A 616 2.05 27.98 -27.21
N PRO A 617 2.21 27.39 -26.01
CA PRO A 617 2.25 28.07 -24.72
C PRO A 617 3.46 29.01 -24.58
N PHE A 618 3.33 30.10 -23.80
CA PHE A 618 4.40 31.05 -23.55
C PHE A 618 5.03 30.84 -22.16
N TYR A 619 6.35 30.98 -22.07
CA TYR A 619 7.12 30.79 -20.85
C TYR A 619 7.94 32.03 -20.55
N HIS A 620 7.72 32.66 -19.40
CA HIS A 620 8.44 33.84 -18.95
C HIS A 620 9.43 33.48 -17.85
N VAL A 621 10.68 33.89 -18.00
CA VAL A 621 11.73 33.58 -17.03
C VAL A 621 11.46 34.29 -15.69
N ALA A 622 11.24 33.54 -14.62
CA ALA A 622 11.12 34.07 -13.26
C ALA A 622 12.28 33.68 -12.35
N GLY A 623 13.08 32.69 -12.73
CA GLY A 623 14.31 32.32 -12.04
C GLY A 623 15.13 31.28 -12.78
N VAL A 624 16.37 31.14 -12.34
CA VAL A 624 17.31 30.12 -12.78
C VAL A 624 18.05 29.58 -11.56
N MET A 625 18.40 28.30 -11.58
CA MET A 625 19.20 27.68 -10.52
C MET A 625 20.46 28.50 -10.26
N ASN A 626 20.75 28.74 -8.98
CA ASN A 626 21.86 29.56 -8.49
C ASN A 626 21.87 31.05 -8.92
N ASP A 627 20.77 31.57 -9.50
CA ASP A 627 20.70 32.95 -10.03
C ASP A 627 21.79 33.25 -11.08
N ASP A 628 22.28 32.20 -11.78
CA ASP A 628 23.37 32.30 -12.74
C ASP A 628 22.89 32.18 -14.18
N PHE A 629 22.37 33.27 -14.73
CA PHE A 629 22.03 33.35 -16.17
C PHE A 629 23.23 33.13 -17.09
N LYS A 630 24.47 33.33 -16.61
CA LYS A 630 25.68 33.15 -17.43
C LYS A 630 25.98 31.67 -17.70
N ALA A 631 25.44 30.77 -16.89
CA ALA A 631 25.51 29.33 -17.14
C ALA A 631 24.75 28.93 -18.43
N LEU A 632 23.78 29.73 -18.88
CA LEU A 632 23.00 29.52 -20.10
C LEU A 632 23.56 30.34 -21.25
N THR A 633 24.66 29.88 -21.84
CA THR A 633 25.25 30.50 -23.04
C THR A 633 24.32 30.41 -24.25
N PRO A 634 24.47 31.28 -25.28
CA PRO A 634 23.66 31.16 -26.49
C PRO A 634 23.75 29.77 -27.13
N GLY A 635 22.61 29.12 -27.36
CA GLY A 635 22.53 27.74 -27.82
C GLY A 635 21.30 26.99 -27.31
N LYS A 636 21.29 25.67 -27.57
CA LYS A 636 20.25 24.75 -27.10
C LYS A 636 20.71 24.07 -25.81
N HIS A 637 19.87 24.09 -24.78
CA HIS A 637 20.13 23.41 -23.51
C HIS A 637 18.93 22.55 -23.14
N LYS A 638 19.15 21.28 -22.80
CA LYS A 638 18.13 20.47 -22.14
C LYS A 638 18.16 20.80 -20.65
N VAL A 639 17.01 21.18 -20.10
CA VAL A 639 16.90 21.61 -18.70
C VAL A 639 15.63 21.06 -18.08
N LYS A 640 15.63 20.97 -16.75
CA LYS A 640 14.39 20.88 -15.98
C LYS A 640 13.72 22.25 -15.93
N LEU A 641 12.45 22.32 -16.28
CA LEU A 641 11.66 23.55 -16.30
C LEU A 641 10.50 23.42 -15.32
N TYR A 642 10.42 24.33 -14.36
CA TYR A 642 9.40 24.35 -13.33
C TYR A 642 8.41 25.48 -13.58
N LEU A 643 7.15 25.18 -13.83
CA LEU A 643 6.09 26.19 -13.96
C LEU A 643 5.64 26.57 -12.55
N VAL A 644 5.95 27.80 -12.15
CA VAL A 644 5.73 28.30 -10.78
C VAL A 644 4.54 29.24 -10.66
N TYR A 645 4.03 29.75 -11.78
CA TYR A 645 2.88 30.65 -11.79
C TYR A 645 2.19 30.61 -13.15
N LYS A 646 0.87 30.47 -13.16
CA LYS A 646 0.02 30.56 -14.37
C LYS A 646 -0.48 31.99 -14.54
N ARG A 647 -0.24 32.60 -15.69
CA ARG A 647 -0.62 33.99 -16.00
C ARG A 647 -2.02 34.07 -16.57
N GLU A 648 -2.69 35.19 -16.31
CA GLU A 648 -3.93 35.52 -17.01
C GLU A 648 -3.58 36.11 -18.39
N TYR A 649 -3.88 35.33 -19.43
CA TYR A 649 -3.63 35.67 -20.81
C TYR A 649 -4.88 35.52 -21.67
N PHE A 650 -4.99 36.35 -22.71
CA PHE A 650 -6.18 36.44 -23.54
C PHE A 650 -6.40 35.16 -24.36
N GLY A 651 -7.67 34.75 -24.53
CA GLY A 651 -8.05 33.65 -25.41
C GLY A 651 -7.78 32.24 -24.88
N GLY A 652 -7.47 32.08 -23.59
CA GLY A 652 -7.25 30.76 -22.97
C GLY A 652 -5.95 30.08 -23.38
N ILE A 653 -5.04 30.82 -24.04
CA ILE A 653 -3.70 30.34 -24.38
C ILE A 653 -2.89 30.18 -23.09
N PRO A 654 -2.24 29.03 -22.85
CA PRO A 654 -1.45 28.84 -21.66
C PRO A 654 -0.22 29.77 -21.65
N ASP A 655 -0.01 30.46 -20.54
CA ASP A 655 1.05 31.44 -20.33
C ASP A 655 1.55 31.31 -18.89
N TYR A 656 2.85 31.14 -18.70
CA TYR A 656 3.44 30.76 -17.40
C TYR A 656 4.69 31.56 -17.09
N TYR A 657 4.93 31.80 -15.81
CA TYR A 657 6.30 32.06 -15.34
C TYR A 657 6.97 30.75 -14.95
N VAL A 658 8.25 30.64 -15.29
CA VAL A 658 9.05 29.42 -15.12
C VAL A 658 10.35 29.68 -14.37
N PHE A 659 10.77 28.68 -13.60
CA PHE A 659 12.10 28.56 -13.03
C PHE A 659 12.90 27.52 -13.82
N ILE A 660 14.08 27.92 -14.29
CA ILE A 660 14.99 27.06 -15.05
C ILE A 660 15.89 26.32 -14.05
N GLY A 661 15.69 25.01 -13.91
CA GLY A 661 16.50 24.14 -13.07
C GLY A 661 17.80 23.70 -13.74
N ASP A 662 18.33 22.57 -13.30
CA ASP A 662 19.60 22.03 -13.78
C ASP A 662 19.57 21.61 -15.26
N LYS A 663 20.76 21.63 -15.87
CA LYS A 663 20.97 21.07 -17.20
C LYS A 663 20.94 19.55 -17.14
N LEU A 664 20.18 18.96 -18.06
CA LEU A 664 20.11 17.52 -18.27
C LEU A 664 21.25 17.13 -19.23
N GLN A 665 21.97 16.05 -18.89
CA GLN A 665 23.12 15.57 -19.69
C GLN A 665 22.71 14.93 -21.02
#